data_AF-A0A0D9XX80-F1
#
_entry.id   AF-A0A0D9XX80-F1
#
_cell.length_a   1.000
_cell.length_b   1.000
_cell.length_c   1.000
_cell.angle_alpha   90.00
_cell.angle_beta   90.00
_cell.angle_gamma   90.00
#
_symmetry.space_group_name_H-M   'P 1'
#
loop_
_entity.id
_entity.type
_entity.pdbx_description
1 polymer ?
#
loop_
_entity_poly.entity_id
_entity_poly.type
_entity_poly.pdbx_seq_one_letter_code
_entity_poly.pdbx_strand_id
1 'polypeptide(L)'
;MAAAAATAAAAAAAAAAADHSIDYKLSALLQEVRPSAAALRAAGEAADAVAGLIRKVPTQQANPEDVSAFVRDLGLAGEKLAFTFRPPEVVRVAGSHAAGAVARPDVSADLLVRLPKECFHEKDFLNHRYHAKRCLYLYVIEKSLRSSPSIQKISWSTFLDEARKPVLHVYPATEIAELPGFYVRIIPTASSLFNVSKLNLSTRNNVRAYTKDGINLPTPKYNCSILEDIFLEENAEFINSSVADWKTLQEALVLVWARQRTSIYAHDCLNGYLISAILVFLTVDSGGNLINRSMTTRQIFRVVMKFLATSKVWMKGLVIQPNKKRTITKEDIACFLKIFDVVICDVSGHVNLAFRMTKSAFIELQDEAACALNCLDKCRDGGFEELFMAKVDLCAKFDSCLRINLKGNSKIVTSSLCLDDLSWRELEKNVQSLLQQGLTDRTKMIRVLWRSTPSEWNITDGFSEFGSSPLLVGIMLSSLEKSFRLVDIGPNPENRDEKEDLIHVVDQLDFCLLVGGQDPVSSSGALFEAYDTFAKQLRLLDDVPLKISTVQPLDPAFRHTSVFPPEPHPLAYEKRSSQRLPNFTATCIQSLEVMIQLEGSGNWPLDPVAMEKTKFAFLLKMGESLEDRGMFVTASEDEVNVLTSGYSFLLKIFHERGLVLQKRAGDDKTQTVPSEDKELFLRSQHSSMINGLHGRYQVYGPVVSFDWTFSPMIIDINSDFNLKDEKEINDNFMLSRKSYEQNPHDIEPAMFLATSYDKASEAWTKHSPSKPVLKRMASYAKSSAELLTNLILHGQSGQYTWECVFRTPLSNYDAVVLLHQEKLCRPHHVLFPAETPNGKLVIRGKPSKDFHPYMALNKGIVKSLHDARDKLLVNFDPTTCFLRDLKCAFPKSLKLWYDSIGGDAVGLTWEHSKKRGRDESDETMLEPASILKEVGNVGKGSMILGQREYELHSFSVPNTNCNAEIYVQYNTDNQKAVVNIGDLFWSDELIKKTSMPLTAPTLSVLSIVEDDVVFLYLDEIKVADSVVQTWNSRELFSIFEFHADGIGIPLRLPARIIASYFSSYLNRQGAQLASNK
;
A
#
# COMPACT_ATOMS: atom_id res chain seq x y z
N MET A 1 0.81 57.10 4.14
CA MET A 1 -0.11 55.93 4.19
C MET A 1 0.35 54.78 3.30
N ALA A 2 0.68 54.99 2.02
CA ALA A 2 1.15 53.91 1.13
C ALA A 2 2.44 53.19 1.62
N ALA A 3 3.41 53.93 2.16
CA ALA A 3 4.62 53.35 2.74
C ALA A 3 4.31 52.48 3.99
N ALA A 4 3.42 52.96 4.88
CA ALA A 4 3.01 52.21 6.08
C ALA A 4 2.21 50.94 5.72
N ALA A 5 1.38 50.99 4.67
CA ALA A 5 0.66 49.82 4.16
C ALA A 5 1.61 48.79 3.52
N ALA A 6 2.65 49.25 2.80
CA ALA A 6 3.69 48.38 2.26
C ALA A 6 4.54 47.74 3.37
N THR A 7 4.87 48.47 4.44
CA THR A 7 5.57 47.92 5.61
C THR A 7 4.70 46.93 6.38
N ALA A 8 3.41 47.20 6.54
CA ALA A 8 2.47 46.26 7.17
C ALA A 8 2.25 44.99 6.32
N ALA A 9 2.17 45.12 4.99
CA ALA A 9 2.09 43.98 4.09
C ALA A 9 3.39 43.16 4.06
N ALA A 10 4.55 43.81 4.12
CA ALA A 10 5.84 43.13 4.24
C ALA A 10 6.00 42.44 5.61
N ALA A 11 5.52 43.05 6.69
CA ALA A 11 5.49 42.44 8.02
C ALA A 11 4.51 41.27 8.09
N ALA A 12 3.33 41.36 7.46
CA ALA A 12 2.38 40.26 7.35
C ALA A 12 2.90 39.11 6.48
N ALA A 13 3.61 39.42 5.39
CA ALA A 13 4.28 38.42 4.55
C ALA A 13 5.47 37.77 5.26
N ALA A 14 6.23 38.52 6.06
CA ALA A 14 7.30 37.98 6.90
C ALA A 14 6.75 37.13 8.05
N ALA A 15 5.61 37.50 8.64
CA ALA A 15 4.91 36.72 9.64
C ALA A 15 4.34 35.41 9.03
N ALA A 16 3.72 35.48 7.86
CA ALA A 16 3.26 34.30 7.12
C ALA A 16 4.42 33.38 6.70
N ALA A 17 5.56 33.93 6.27
CA ALA A 17 6.77 33.16 5.99
C ALA A 17 7.38 32.53 7.26
N ALA A 18 7.27 33.19 8.41
CA ALA A 18 7.68 32.64 9.71
C ALA A 18 6.75 31.51 10.20
N ASP A 19 5.43 31.64 9.99
CA ASP A 19 4.43 30.59 10.29
C ASP A 19 4.60 29.34 9.42
N HIS A 20 5.18 29.48 8.21
CA HIS A 20 5.49 28.35 7.33
C HIS A 20 6.87 27.72 7.56
N SER A 21 7.70 28.27 8.46
CA SER A 21 9.00 27.68 8.76
C SER A 21 8.85 26.34 9.48
N ILE A 22 9.71 25.38 9.13
CA ILE A 22 9.75 24.07 9.79
C ILE A 22 9.95 24.18 11.31
N ASP A 23 10.66 25.21 11.79
CA ASP A 23 10.89 25.43 13.22
C ASP A 23 9.60 25.81 13.96
N TYR A 24 8.72 26.59 13.32
CA TYR A 24 7.40 26.93 13.86
C TYR A 24 6.49 25.70 13.90
N LYS A 25 6.39 24.96 12.79
CA LYS A 25 5.60 23.71 12.71
C LYS A 25 6.07 22.67 13.72
N LEU A 26 7.39 22.54 13.91
CA LEU A 26 7.97 21.66 14.93
C LEU A 26 7.56 22.08 16.33
N SER A 27 7.57 23.38 16.62
CA SER A 27 7.11 23.89 17.91
C SER A 27 5.62 23.60 18.15
N ALA A 28 4.77 23.79 17.14
CA ALA A 28 3.35 23.48 17.20
C ALA A 28 3.09 21.98 17.44
N LEU A 29 3.78 21.10 16.70
CA LEU A 29 3.69 19.65 16.89
C LEU A 29 4.13 19.23 18.30
N LEU A 30 5.21 19.82 18.82
CA LEU A 30 5.68 19.52 20.18
C LEU A 30 4.67 19.95 21.25
N GLN A 31 3.89 21.01 21.01
CA GLN A 31 2.80 21.42 21.91
C GLN A 31 1.61 20.46 21.85
N GLU A 32 1.28 19.94 20.67
CA GLU A 32 0.16 19.01 20.48
C GLU A 32 0.43 17.61 21.05
N VAL A 33 1.65 17.10 20.81
CA VAL A 33 2.05 15.73 21.17
C VAL A 33 2.35 15.59 22.66
N ARG A 34 2.76 16.66 23.35
CA ARG A 34 3.05 16.64 24.79
C ARG A 34 1.77 16.69 25.62
N PRO A 35 1.59 15.77 26.57
CA PRO A 35 0.50 15.89 27.54
C PRO A 35 0.64 17.15 28.41
N SER A 36 -0.49 17.65 28.92
CA SER A 36 -0.48 18.78 29.85
C SER A 36 0.29 18.46 31.14
N ALA A 37 0.85 19.48 31.79
CA ALA A 37 1.57 19.30 33.06
C ALA A 37 0.66 18.71 34.16
N ALA A 38 -0.66 18.98 34.10
CA ALA A 38 -1.64 18.38 34.99
C ALA A 38 -1.79 16.87 34.75
N ALA A 39 -1.91 16.46 33.48
CA ALA A 39 -1.99 15.05 33.10
C ALA A 39 -0.70 14.28 33.47
N LEU A 40 0.48 14.88 33.26
CA LEU A 40 1.75 14.27 33.67
C LEU A 40 1.86 14.09 35.19
N ARG A 41 1.43 15.08 36.00
CA ARG A 41 1.38 14.90 37.46
C ARG A 41 0.45 13.77 37.86
N ALA A 42 -0.77 13.74 37.31
CA ALA A 42 -1.73 12.67 37.62
C ALA A 42 -1.19 11.28 37.25
N ALA A 43 -0.47 11.16 36.12
CA ALA A 43 0.20 9.93 35.73
C ALA A 43 1.31 9.51 36.70
N GLY A 44 2.09 10.48 37.21
CA GLY A 44 3.08 10.26 38.25
C GLY A 44 2.46 9.81 39.58
N GLU A 45 1.40 10.49 40.02
CA GLU A 45 0.63 10.14 41.22
C GLU A 45 0.02 8.72 41.12
N ALA A 46 -0.49 8.34 39.95
CA ALA A 46 -0.99 7.00 39.70
C ALA A 46 0.14 5.95 39.76
N ALA A 47 1.31 6.24 39.19
CA ALA A 47 2.48 5.37 39.30
C ALA A 47 2.96 5.23 40.76
N ASP A 48 2.96 6.31 41.53
CA ASP A 48 3.30 6.29 42.95
C ASP A 48 2.29 5.51 43.79
N ALA A 49 1.00 5.59 43.47
CA ALA A 49 -0.05 4.79 44.10
C ALA A 49 0.17 3.29 43.84
N VAL A 50 0.42 2.90 42.58
CA VAL A 50 0.76 1.51 42.22
C VAL A 50 2.04 1.05 42.93
N ALA A 51 3.08 1.89 42.96
CA ALA A 51 4.31 1.60 43.70
C ALA A 51 4.04 1.39 45.20
N GLY A 52 3.15 2.20 45.79
CA GLY A 52 2.70 2.05 47.17
C GLY A 52 1.98 0.73 47.45
N LEU A 53 1.18 0.23 46.51
CA LEU A 53 0.54 -1.09 46.60
C LEU A 53 1.56 -2.23 46.51
N ILE A 54 2.51 -2.15 45.57
CA ILE A 54 3.56 -3.16 45.39
C ILE A 54 4.41 -3.30 46.66
N ARG A 55 4.78 -2.19 47.31
CA ARG A 55 5.56 -2.22 48.57
C ARG A 55 4.82 -2.87 49.73
N LYS A 56 3.49 -2.98 49.67
CA LYS A 56 2.63 -3.54 50.73
C LYS A 56 2.25 -5.00 50.48
N VAL A 57 2.69 -5.62 49.38
CA VAL A 57 2.38 -7.04 49.10
C VAL A 57 2.96 -7.92 50.22
N PRO A 58 2.15 -8.75 50.90
CA PRO A 58 2.62 -9.52 52.04
C PRO A 58 3.61 -10.62 51.64
N THR A 59 4.48 -11.01 52.58
CA THR A 59 5.36 -12.18 52.43
C THR A 59 4.49 -13.44 52.32
N GLN A 60 4.71 -14.26 51.29
CA GLN A 60 3.96 -15.49 51.04
C GLN A 60 4.79 -16.50 50.21
N GLN A 61 4.34 -17.75 50.09
CA GLN A 61 5.01 -18.71 49.22
C GLN A 61 4.66 -18.45 47.75
N ALA A 62 5.67 -18.48 46.88
CA ALA A 62 5.52 -18.44 45.43
C ALA A 62 5.71 -19.86 44.87
N ASN A 63 4.66 -20.42 44.29
CA ASN A 63 4.66 -21.78 43.76
C ASN A 63 4.76 -21.77 42.23
N PRO A 64 5.57 -22.65 41.62
CA PRO A 64 5.71 -22.70 40.17
C PRO A 64 4.47 -23.23 39.44
N GLU A 65 3.58 -23.95 40.13
CA GLU A 65 2.33 -24.46 39.55
C GLU A 65 1.41 -23.35 39.03
N ASP A 66 1.47 -22.17 39.66
CA ASP A 66 0.68 -21.00 39.29
C ASP A 66 1.02 -20.45 37.87
N VAL A 67 2.21 -20.80 37.34
CA VAL A 67 2.70 -20.45 36.00
C VAL A 67 3.33 -21.66 35.30
N SER A 68 2.74 -22.84 35.52
CA SER A 68 3.27 -24.14 35.08
C SER A 68 3.54 -24.23 33.59
N ALA A 69 2.69 -23.64 32.73
CA ALA A 69 2.90 -23.61 31.28
C ALA A 69 4.14 -22.81 30.89
N PHE A 70 4.34 -21.61 31.46
CA PHE A 70 5.54 -20.81 31.24
C PHE A 70 6.81 -21.53 31.70
N VAL A 71 6.77 -22.20 32.87
CA VAL A 71 7.89 -23.00 33.39
C VAL A 71 8.21 -24.19 32.49
N ARG A 72 7.18 -24.89 31.99
CA ARG A 72 7.32 -26.00 31.04
C ARG A 72 7.98 -25.53 29.75
N ASP A 73 7.53 -24.41 29.20
CA ASP A 73 8.00 -23.90 27.90
C ASP A 73 9.45 -23.35 27.97
N LEU A 74 9.92 -22.99 29.17
CA LEU A 74 11.35 -22.73 29.46
C LEU A 74 12.19 -24.00 29.68
N GLY A 75 11.60 -25.19 29.60
CA GLY A 75 12.29 -26.47 29.81
C GLY A 75 12.61 -26.80 31.27
N LEU A 76 11.83 -26.28 32.22
CA LEU A 76 12.09 -26.38 33.66
C LEU A 76 11.11 -27.30 34.41
N ALA A 77 10.37 -28.15 33.69
CA ALA A 77 9.44 -29.11 34.29
C ALA A 77 10.19 -30.08 35.23
N GLY A 78 10.03 -29.92 36.54
CA GLY A 78 10.69 -30.73 37.59
C GLY A 78 11.81 -30.02 38.37
N GLU A 79 12.15 -28.78 38.05
CA GLU A 79 13.13 -27.99 38.80
C GLU A 79 12.54 -27.37 40.08
N LYS A 80 13.36 -27.25 41.14
CA LYS A 80 12.94 -26.66 42.41
C LYS A 80 12.93 -25.13 42.32
N LEU A 81 11.81 -24.57 41.88
CA LEU A 81 11.64 -23.12 41.65
C LEU A 81 10.93 -22.38 42.77
N ALA A 82 10.26 -23.07 43.70
CA ALA A 82 9.52 -22.44 44.78
C ALA A 82 10.43 -21.58 45.69
N PHE A 83 9.92 -20.43 46.13
CA PHE A 83 10.63 -19.53 47.05
C PHE A 83 9.64 -18.74 47.90
N THR A 84 10.13 -18.17 49.01
CA THR A 84 9.33 -17.26 49.84
C THR A 84 9.41 -15.84 49.26
N PHE A 85 8.30 -15.34 48.72
CA PHE A 85 8.18 -13.98 48.21
C PHE A 85 8.45 -12.96 49.32
N ARG A 86 9.27 -11.96 49.01
CA ARG A 86 9.49 -10.77 49.84
C ARG A 86 9.11 -9.52 49.04
N PRO A 87 8.58 -8.47 49.69
CA PRO A 87 8.37 -7.17 49.04
C PRO A 87 9.66 -6.67 48.39
N PRO A 88 9.57 -5.92 47.27
CA PRO A 88 10.76 -5.47 46.55
C PRO A 88 11.61 -4.49 47.35
N GLU A 89 12.93 -4.54 47.15
CA GLU A 89 13.88 -3.68 47.85
C GLU A 89 13.68 -2.20 47.48
N VAL A 90 13.42 -1.94 46.19
CA VAL A 90 13.25 -0.62 45.62
C VAL A 90 12.14 -0.66 44.58
N VAL A 91 11.28 0.35 44.59
CA VAL A 91 10.32 0.62 43.51
C VAL A 91 10.49 2.08 43.10
N ARG A 92 10.89 2.32 41.85
CA ARG A 92 11.19 3.66 41.32
C ARG A 92 10.57 3.89 39.94
N VAL A 93 10.16 5.12 39.67
CA VAL A 93 9.70 5.55 38.34
C VAL A 93 10.91 5.70 37.40
N ALA A 94 10.74 5.29 36.14
CA ALA A 94 11.75 5.36 35.08
C ALA A 94 11.12 5.68 33.70
N GLY A 95 11.90 5.46 32.64
CA GLY A 95 11.46 5.64 31.26
C GLY A 95 11.19 7.11 30.88
N SER A 96 10.41 7.30 29.82
CA SER A 96 10.09 8.64 29.29
C SER A 96 9.40 9.54 30.31
N HIS A 97 8.66 8.98 31.27
CA HIS A 97 8.03 9.74 32.35
C HIS A 97 9.07 10.40 33.25
N ALA A 98 10.05 9.62 33.75
CA ALA A 98 11.15 10.15 34.56
C ALA A 98 12.07 11.11 33.78
N ALA A 99 12.22 10.91 32.47
CA ALA A 99 13.01 11.78 31.61
C ALA A 99 12.31 13.10 31.22
N GLY A 100 11.00 13.24 31.47
CA GLY A 100 10.20 14.39 31.00
C GLY A 100 9.96 14.39 29.49
N ALA A 101 10.02 13.22 28.84
CA ALA A 101 9.97 13.04 27.39
C ALA A 101 8.76 12.20 26.94
N VAL A 102 7.63 12.34 27.62
CA VAL A 102 6.38 11.64 27.29
C VAL A 102 5.71 12.27 26.06
N ALA A 103 5.17 11.43 25.17
CA ALA A 103 4.58 11.83 23.90
C ALA A 103 3.37 10.96 23.55
N ARG A 104 2.25 11.58 23.16
CA ARG A 104 1.03 10.89 22.68
C ARG A 104 1.27 10.10 21.37
N PRO A 105 0.43 9.10 21.03
CA PRO A 105 -0.71 8.57 21.80
C PRO A 105 -0.30 7.54 22.88
N ASP A 106 0.84 6.87 22.74
CA ASP A 106 1.33 5.87 23.70
C ASP A 106 1.94 6.54 24.94
N VAL A 107 1.11 6.71 25.98
CA VAL A 107 1.53 7.28 27.26
C VAL A 107 1.47 6.21 28.36
N SER A 108 2.64 5.88 28.91
CA SER A 108 2.80 4.97 30.04
C SER A 108 3.84 5.49 31.03
N ALA A 109 3.76 5.03 32.28
CA ALA A 109 4.81 5.22 33.28
C ALA A 109 5.48 3.89 33.58
N ASP A 110 6.82 3.84 33.53
CA ASP A 110 7.57 2.63 33.84
C ASP A 110 7.95 2.62 35.33
N LEU A 111 7.67 1.52 36.03
CA LEU A 111 8.11 1.26 37.40
C LEU A 111 9.16 0.15 37.40
N LEU A 112 10.38 0.50 37.80
CA LEU A 112 11.44 -0.48 38.05
C LEU A 112 11.24 -1.08 39.45
N VAL A 113 11.18 -2.41 39.52
CA VAL A 113 10.95 -3.17 40.75
C VAL A 113 12.16 -4.06 41.02
N ARG A 114 12.96 -3.68 42.01
CA ARG A 114 14.18 -4.44 42.36
C ARG A 114 13.82 -5.72 43.11
N LEU A 115 14.18 -6.83 42.48
CA LEU A 115 13.98 -8.17 43.00
C LEU A 115 14.89 -8.43 44.22
N PRO A 116 14.35 -8.85 45.38
CA PRO A 116 15.14 -9.10 46.59
C PRO A 116 16.06 -10.31 46.44
N LYS A 117 17.31 -10.19 46.91
CA LYS A 117 18.31 -11.28 46.79
C LYS A 117 17.89 -12.58 47.46
N GLU A 118 17.12 -12.49 48.55
CA GLU A 118 16.67 -13.64 49.34
C GLU A 118 15.70 -14.56 48.58
N CYS A 119 15.08 -14.07 47.51
CA CYS A 119 14.18 -14.85 46.66
C CYS A 119 14.95 -15.74 45.65
N PHE A 120 16.25 -15.49 45.45
CA PHE A 120 17.06 -16.09 44.41
C PHE A 120 18.27 -16.83 44.99
N HIS A 121 18.67 -17.91 44.34
CA HIS A 121 19.89 -18.63 44.63
C HIS A 121 21.01 -18.14 43.68
N GLU A 122 22.26 -18.14 44.14
CA GLU A 122 23.41 -17.60 43.40
C GLU A 122 23.63 -18.22 42.01
N LYS A 123 23.08 -19.42 41.77
CA LYS A 123 23.16 -20.16 40.50
C LYS A 123 21.91 -20.05 39.62
N ASP A 124 20.92 -19.24 40.00
CA ASP A 124 19.68 -19.11 39.24
C ASP A 124 19.87 -18.41 37.88
N PHE A 125 21.04 -17.84 37.62
CA PHE A 125 21.42 -17.39 36.28
C PHE A 125 21.53 -18.53 35.25
N LEU A 126 21.53 -19.80 35.67
CA LEU A 126 21.61 -20.96 34.78
C LEU A 126 20.22 -21.43 34.32
N ASN A 127 20.14 -21.86 33.07
CA ASN A 127 19.01 -22.60 32.46
C ASN A 127 17.65 -21.93 32.70
N HIS A 128 17.53 -20.62 32.48
CA HIS A 128 16.26 -19.88 32.60
C HIS A 128 15.61 -19.84 34.01
N ARG A 129 16.28 -20.34 35.07
CA ARG A 129 15.72 -20.34 36.44
C ARG A 129 15.40 -18.94 36.94
N TYR A 130 16.27 -17.97 36.62
CA TYR A 130 16.04 -16.55 36.88
C TYR A 130 14.77 -16.05 36.18
N HIS A 131 14.60 -16.33 34.88
CA HIS A 131 13.44 -15.90 34.11
C HIS A 131 12.13 -16.49 34.65
N ALA A 132 12.15 -17.77 35.04
CA ALA A 132 11.03 -18.42 35.71
C ALA A 132 10.70 -17.74 37.05
N LYS A 133 11.67 -17.61 37.96
CA LYS A 133 11.45 -16.94 39.25
C LYS A 133 11.04 -15.48 39.12
N ARG A 134 11.57 -14.77 38.12
CA ARG A 134 11.16 -13.39 37.75
C ARG A 134 9.68 -13.34 37.35
N CYS A 135 9.21 -14.30 36.56
CA CYS A 135 7.80 -14.44 36.20
C CYS A 135 6.92 -14.76 37.43
N LEU A 136 7.30 -15.76 38.24
CA LEU A 136 6.60 -16.09 39.49
C LEU A 136 6.49 -14.87 40.42
N TYR A 137 7.56 -14.09 40.55
CA TYR A 137 7.57 -12.88 41.37
C TYR A 137 6.53 -11.86 40.89
N LEU A 138 6.44 -11.64 39.58
CA LEU A 138 5.40 -10.79 38.99
C LEU A 138 4.00 -11.36 39.19
N TYR A 139 3.83 -12.68 39.11
CA TYR A 139 2.53 -13.32 39.33
C TYR A 139 2.02 -13.08 40.76
N VAL A 140 2.89 -13.16 41.76
CA VAL A 140 2.54 -12.85 43.16
C VAL A 140 2.11 -11.38 43.31
N ILE A 141 2.82 -10.45 42.64
CA ILE A 141 2.43 -9.02 42.61
C ILE A 141 1.06 -8.86 41.94
N GLU A 142 0.87 -9.46 40.77
CA GLU A 142 -0.35 -9.38 39.98
C GLU A 142 -1.58 -9.85 40.80
N LYS A 143 -1.50 -11.02 41.44
CA LYS A 143 -2.55 -11.55 42.32
C LYS A 143 -2.93 -10.59 43.44
N SER A 144 -1.94 -9.95 44.07
CA SER A 144 -2.17 -8.97 45.13
C SER A 144 -2.78 -7.68 44.60
N LEU A 145 -2.36 -7.21 43.41
CA LEU A 145 -2.86 -5.99 42.80
C LEU A 145 -4.29 -6.15 42.25
N ARG A 146 -4.65 -7.32 41.71
CA ARG A 146 -6.02 -7.63 41.25
C ARG A 146 -7.07 -7.49 42.36
N SER A 147 -6.65 -7.66 43.62
CA SER A 147 -7.53 -7.54 44.78
C SER A 147 -7.77 -6.09 45.23
N SER A 148 -7.07 -5.11 44.63
CA SER A 148 -7.15 -3.70 45.02
C SER A 148 -8.24 -2.97 44.22
N PRO A 149 -9.14 -2.21 44.89
CA PRO A 149 -10.18 -1.43 44.19
C PRO A 149 -9.62 -0.26 43.37
N SER A 150 -8.35 0.09 43.57
CA SER A 150 -7.68 1.17 42.84
C SER A 150 -7.18 0.75 41.45
N ILE A 151 -7.34 -0.51 41.06
CA ILE A 151 -6.88 -1.07 39.79
C ILE A 151 -8.08 -1.55 38.97
N GLN A 152 -8.17 -1.13 37.70
CA GLN A 152 -9.24 -1.52 36.79
C GLN A 152 -8.94 -2.85 36.08
N LYS A 153 -7.75 -2.94 35.47
CA LYS A 153 -7.31 -4.08 34.65
C LYS A 153 -5.82 -4.30 34.87
N ILE A 154 -5.40 -5.56 34.80
CA ILE A 154 -4.00 -5.94 34.68
C ILE A 154 -3.88 -6.86 33.46
N SER A 155 -2.93 -6.56 32.57
CA SER A 155 -2.61 -7.40 31.42
C SER A 155 -1.12 -7.75 31.40
N TRP A 156 -0.82 -8.97 30.97
CA TRP A 156 0.56 -9.40 30.75
C TRP A 156 1.04 -8.96 29.36
N SER A 157 2.31 -8.62 29.28
CA SER A 157 3.01 -8.27 28.03
C SER A 157 4.49 -8.69 28.15
N THR A 158 5.28 -8.44 27.12
CA THR A 158 6.72 -8.77 27.09
C THR A 158 7.55 -7.50 27.11
N PHE A 159 8.71 -7.55 27.77
CA PHE A 159 9.66 -6.44 27.72
C PHE A 159 10.42 -6.47 26.38
N LEU A 160 10.12 -5.52 25.48
CA LEU A 160 10.77 -5.41 24.16
C LEU A 160 10.63 -6.69 23.30
N ASP A 161 9.44 -7.31 23.30
CA ASP A 161 9.12 -8.52 22.50
C ASP A 161 10.05 -9.71 22.82
N GLU A 162 10.50 -9.78 24.07
CA GLU A 162 11.30 -10.86 24.65
C GLU A 162 10.42 -11.72 25.57
N ALA A 163 9.99 -12.90 25.08
CA ALA A 163 9.07 -13.78 25.81
C ALA A 163 9.60 -14.23 27.17
N ARG A 164 10.93 -14.35 27.33
CA ARG A 164 11.56 -14.70 28.61
C ARG A 164 11.38 -13.62 29.68
N LYS A 165 11.01 -12.39 29.29
CA LYS A 165 10.91 -11.22 30.17
C LYS A 165 9.49 -10.67 30.23
N PRO A 166 8.54 -11.36 30.89
CA PRO A 166 7.20 -10.84 31.08
C PRO A 166 7.19 -9.52 31.86
N VAL A 167 6.23 -8.66 31.59
CA VAL A 167 5.94 -7.41 32.33
C VAL A 167 4.45 -7.30 32.57
N LEU A 168 4.06 -6.50 33.56
CA LEU A 168 2.66 -6.21 33.85
C LEU A 168 2.32 -4.81 33.39
N HIS A 169 1.21 -4.67 32.67
CA HIS A 169 0.55 -3.39 32.44
C HIS A 169 -0.61 -3.27 33.42
N VAL A 170 -0.54 -2.28 34.30
CA VAL A 170 -1.53 -2.02 35.35
C VAL A 170 -2.30 -0.77 34.99
N TYR A 171 -3.60 -0.91 34.78
CA TYR A 171 -4.51 0.18 34.43
C TYR A 171 -5.18 0.69 35.73
N PRO A 172 -4.91 1.94 36.15
CA PRO A 172 -5.54 2.52 37.33
C PRO A 172 -7.06 2.62 37.18
N ALA A 173 -7.80 2.52 38.29
CA ALA A 173 -9.27 2.65 38.29
C ALA A 173 -9.77 4.05 37.93
N THR A 174 -8.95 5.08 38.20
CA THR A 174 -9.26 6.47 37.86
C THR A 174 -8.66 6.78 36.50
N GLU A 175 -9.52 7.07 35.51
CA GLU A 175 -9.06 7.58 34.22
C GLU A 175 -8.42 8.95 34.39
N ILE A 176 -7.30 9.16 33.70
CA ILE A 176 -6.58 10.43 33.72
C ILE A 176 -7.06 11.25 32.52
N ALA A 177 -7.52 12.47 32.79
CA ALA A 177 -7.94 13.41 31.76
C ALA A 177 -6.83 13.59 30.71
N GLU A 178 -7.21 13.60 29.43
CA GLU A 178 -6.32 13.68 28.26
C GLU A 178 -5.38 12.48 28.00
N LEU A 179 -5.45 11.41 28.81
CA LEU A 179 -4.62 10.21 28.68
C LEU A 179 -5.48 8.91 28.71
N PRO A 180 -6.34 8.69 27.71
CA PRO A 180 -7.16 7.48 27.63
C PRO A 180 -6.27 6.23 27.50
N GLY A 181 -6.58 5.19 28.26
CA GLY A 181 -5.82 3.93 28.22
C GLY A 181 -4.43 3.99 28.87
N PHE A 182 -4.14 5.01 29.68
CA PHE A 182 -2.90 5.08 30.46
C PHE A 182 -2.70 3.82 31.31
N TYR A 183 -1.46 3.32 31.33
CA TYR A 183 -1.06 2.21 32.18
C TYR A 183 0.31 2.43 32.80
N VAL A 184 0.50 1.80 33.95
CA VAL A 184 1.78 1.70 34.65
C VAL A 184 2.41 0.36 34.30
N ARG A 185 3.59 0.37 33.69
CA ARG A 185 4.33 -0.84 33.31
C ARG A 185 5.29 -1.23 34.43
N ILE A 186 5.12 -2.42 34.99
CA ILE A 186 5.98 -2.97 36.03
C ILE A 186 7.11 -3.78 35.38
N ILE A 187 8.36 -3.35 35.62
CA ILE A 187 9.57 -3.94 35.04
C ILE A 187 10.49 -4.43 36.18
N PRO A 188 10.64 -5.75 36.37
CA PRO A 188 11.60 -6.30 37.32
C PRO A 188 13.06 -5.94 36.99
N THR A 189 13.85 -5.62 38.01
CA THR A 189 15.30 -5.39 37.93
C THR A 189 16.07 -6.32 38.87
N ALA A 190 17.32 -6.61 38.53
CA ALA A 190 18.15 -7.65 39.15
C ALA A 190 19.44 -7.11 39.77
N SER A 191 19.49 -5.82 40.10
CA SER A 191 20.72 -5.17 40.56
C SER A 191 21.36 -5.93 41.72
N SER A 192 22.62 -6.33 41.52
CA SER A 192 23.43 -7.09 42.48
C SER A 192 22.99 -8.54 42.80
N LEU A 193 22.10 -9.16 42.01
CA LEU A 193 21.70 -10.56 42.20
C LEU A 193 22.80 -11.56 41.86
N PHE A 194 23.55 -11.31 40.77
CA PHE A 194 24.51 -12.28 40.22
C PHE A 194 25.88 -11.65 39.99
N ASN A 195 26.91 -12.50 39.99
CA ASN A 195 28.26 -12.08 39.64
C ASN A 195 28.38 -11.90 38.11
N VAL A 196 28.65 -10.67 37.67
CA VAL A 196 28.76 -10.27 36.26
C VAL A 196 29.77 -11.13 35.48
N SER A 197 30.86 -11.59 36.09
CA SER A 197 31.87 -12.44 35.43
C SER A 197 31.34 -13.82 35.01
N LYS A 198 30.23 -14.29 35.61
CA LYS A 198 29.55 -15.54 35.25
C LYS A 198 28.63 -15.36 34.04
N LEU A 199 28.31 -14.12 33.68
CA LEU A 199 27.46 -13.75 32.55
C LEU A 199 28.25 -13.18 31.36
N ASN A 200 29.58 -13.41 31.32
CA ASN A 200 30.42 -12.89 30.24
C ASN A 200 29.94 -13.40 28.86
N LEU A 201 29.77 -12.46 27.92
CA LEU A 201 29.10 -12.72 26.64
C LEU A 201 29.90 -13.63 25.70
N SER A 202 31.24 -13.59 25.75
CA SER A 202 32.10 -14.31 24.80
C SER A 202 32.53 -15.70 25.27
N THR A 203 32.50 -15.96 26.58
CA THR A 203 33.10 -17.19 27.15
C THR A 203 32.12 -18.08 27.92
N ARG A 204 30.97 -17.55 28.37
CA ARG A 204 30.08 -18.28 29.28
C ARG A 204 28.87 -18.84 28.56
N ASN A 205 28.72 -20.16 28.65
CA ASN A 205 27.48 -20.88 28.42
C ASN A 205 26.68 -20.91 29.74
N ASN A 206 25.45 -20.39 29.72
CA ASN A 206 24.53 -20.46 30.85
C ASN A 206 23.20 -21.15 30.50
N VAL A 207 23.03 -21.59 29.26
CA VAL A 207 21.97 -22.52 28.83
C VAL A 207 22.64 -23.83 28.42
N ARG A 208 22.63 -24.82 29.31
CA ARG A 208 23.41 -26.06 29.17
C ARG A 208 22.94 -26.93 28.00
N ALA A 209 21.70 -26.76 27.56
CA ALA A 209 21.19 -27.44 26.36
C ALA A 209 21.80 -26.88 25.06
N TYR A 210 22.34 -25.65 25.08
CA TYR A 210 22.92 -25.00 23.91
C TYR A 210 24.34 -25.51 23.64
N THR A 211 24.43 -26.53 22.80
CA THR A 211 25.68 -27.21 22.45
C THR A 211 25.80 -27.39 20.94
N LYS A 212 27.04 -27.48 20.45
CA LYS A 212 27.36 -27.87 19.07
C LYS A 212 28.41 -28.97 19.11
N ASP A 213 28.12 -30.10 18.48
CA ASP A 213 28.98 -31.30 18.48
C ASP A 213 29.36 -31.77 19.90
N GLY A 214 28.44 -31.62 20.87
CA GLY A 214 28.65 -31.94 22.28
C GLY A 214 29.45 -30.90 23.07
N ILE A 215 29.89 -29.80 22.44
CA ILE A 215 30.63 -28.70 23.06
C ILE A 215 29.67 -27.58 23.45
N ASN A 216 29.75 -27.10 24.70
CA ASN A 216 28.98 -25.95 25.17
C ASN A 216 29.40 -24.67 24.44
N LEU A 217 28.46 -24.03 23.76
CA LEU A 217 28.68 -22.73 23.11
C LEU A 217 28.35 -21.57 24.05
N PRO A 218 29.06 -20.42 23.97
CA PRO A 218 28.67 -19.21 24.69
C PRO A 218 27.21 -18.82 24.40
N THR A 219 26.52 -18.26 25.40
CA THR A 219 25.11 -17.86 25.31
C THR A 219 24.96 -16.34 25.49
N PRO A 220 25.47 -15.52 24.54
CA PRO A 220 25.50 -14.08 24.66
C PRO A 220 24.13 -13.40 24.72
N LYS A 221 23.12 -13.86 23.96
CA LYS A 221 21.78 -13.24 23.96
C LYS A 221 21.04 -13.53 25.25
N TYR A 222 21.13 -14.76 25.74
CA TYR A 222 20.61 -15.14 27.06
C TYR A 222 21.32 -14.36 28.18
N ASN A 223 22.66 -14.24 28.12
CA ASN A 223 23.41 -13.50 29.13
C ASN A 223 23.05 -12.01 29.13
N CYS A 224 22.92 -11.39 27.94
CA CYS A 224 22.44 -10.01 27.80
C CYS A 224 21.04 -9.82 28.39
N SER A 225 20.13 -10.79 28.23
CA SER A 225 18.77 -10.74 28.81
C SER A 225 18.78 -10.51 30.33
N ILE A 226 19.69 -11.19 31.04
CA ILE A 226 19.88 -11.04 32.50
C ILE A 226 20.66 -9.77 32.83
N LEU A 227 21.76 -9.51 32.11
CA LEU A 227 22.59 -8.33 32.36
C LEU A 227 21.82 -7.03 32.13
N GLU A 228 20.90 -7.00 31.16
CA GLU A 228 19.98 -5.88 30.94
C GLU A 228 19.17 -5.58 32.21
N ASP A 229 18.63 -6.58 32.91
CA ASP A 229 17.91 -6.36 34.18
C ASP A 229 18.83 -5.95 35.34
N ILE A 230 20.10 -6.40 35.34
CA ILE A 230 21.09 -6.03 36.37
C ILE A 230 21.43 -4.53 36.28
N PHE A 231 21.67 -4.04 35.06
CA PHE A 231 22.16 -2.69 34.78
C PHE A 231 21.07 -1.71 34.33
N LEU A 232 19.80 -2.13 34.23
CA LEU A 232 18.70 -1.26 33.80
C LEU A 232 18.57 -0.01 34.68
N GLU A 233 18.69 -0.17 36.00
CA GLU A 233 18.58 0.95 36.94
C GLU A 233 19.69 1.98 36.76
N GLU A 234 20.94 1.54 36.62
CA GLU A 234 22.11 2.42 36.41
C GLU A 234 22.00 3.16 35.08
N ASN A 235 21.64 2.45 34.00
CA ASN A 235 21.45 3.05 32.69
C ASN A 235 20.31 4.05 32.66
N ALA A 236 19.16 3.72 33.27
CA ALA A 236 18.02 4.63 33.35
C ALA A 236 18.36 5.89 34.15
N GLU A 237 19.10 5.77 35.26
CA GLU A 237 19.55 6.91 36.05
C GLU A 237 20.50 7.82 35.27
N PHE A 238 21.47 7.24 34.56
CA PHE A 238 22.40 8.00 33.73
C PHE A 238 21.70 8.76 32.61
N ILE A 239 20.78 8.10 31.89
CA ILE A 239 19.99 8.72 30.82
C ILE A 239 19.12 9.84 31.39
N ASN A 240 18.36 9.57 32.47
CA ASN A 240 17.47 10.56 33.07
C ASN A 240 18.24 11.78 33.59
N SER A 241 19.37 11.58 34.27
CA SER A 241 20.20 12.69 34.78
C SER A 241 20.78 13.57 33.67
N SER A 242 21.02 12.99 32.48
CA SER A 242 21.56 13.69 31.32
C SER A 242 20.49 14.50 30.56
N VAL A 243 19.21 14.11 30.70
CA VAL A 243 18.07 14.67 29.95
C VAL A 243 17.21 15.62 30.80
N ALA A 244 17.05 15.38 32.11
CA ALA A 244 16.07 16.06 32.98
C ALA A 244 16.14 17.60 32.93
N ASP A 245 17.35 18.16 32.92
CA ASP A 245 17.60 19.61 32.92
C ASP A 245 17.91 20.17 31.51
N TRP A 246 17.46 19.48 30.47
CA TRP A 246 17.75 19.86 29.09
C TRP A 246 16.50 19.78 28.19
N LYS A 247 15.72 20.86 28.21
CA LYS A 247 14.45 20.98 27.49
C LYS A 247 14.53 20.66 25.98
N THR A 248 15.52 21.19 25.26
CA THR A 248 15.65 20.92 23.80
C THR A 248 16.02 19.46 23.50
N LEU A 249 16.74 18.79 24.41
CA LEU A 249 17.01 17.35 24.28
C LEU A 249 15.76 16.51 24.58
N GLN A 250 14.96 16.91 25.59
CA GLN A 250 13.63 16.31 25.83
C GLN A 250 12.71 16.49 24.62
N GLU A 251 12.75 17.64 23.95
CA GLU A 251 11.97 17.89 22.73
C GLU A 251 12.42 16.99 21.58
N ALA A 252 13.72 16.81 21.41
CA ALA A 252 14.27 15.89 20.41
C ALA A 252 13.85 14.43 20.65
N LEU A 253 13.72 14.00 21.91
CA LEU A 253 13.21 12.67 22.28
C LEU A 253 11.73 12.47 22.00
N VAL A 254 10.95 13.55 22.08
CA VAL A 254 9.50 13.54 21.82
C VAL A 254 9.20 13.47 20.33
N LEU A 255 10.17 13.79 19.46
CA LEU A 255 9.98 13.75 18.01
C LEU A 255 9.50 12.36 17.56
N VAL A 256 8.37 12.36 16.86
CA VAL A 256 7.65 11.15 16.46
C VAL A 256 8.20 10.51 15.19
N TRP A 257 9.32 10.99 14.64
CA TRP A 257 9.87 10.54 13.34
C TRP A 257 9.99 9.02 13.24
N ALA A 258 10.58 8.37 14.24
CA ALA A 258 10.74 6.92 14.24
C ALA A 258 9.37 6.23 14.40
N ARG A 259 8.48 6.76 15.26
CA ARG A 259 7.13 6.21 15.49
C ARG A 259 6.26 6.21 14.23
N GLN A 260 6.48 7.17 13.33
CA GLN A 260 5.80 7.21 12.03
C GLN A 260 6.29 6.13 11.06
N ARG A 261 7.41 5.44 11.33
CA ARG A 261 8.02 4.44 10.45
C ARG A 261 7.98 3.07 11.12
N THR A 262 6.92 2.31 10.89
CA THR A 262 6.61 1.14 11.72
C THR A 262 7.62 0.00 11.61
N SER A 263 8.37 -0.09 10.51
CA SER A 263 9.38 -1.12 10.27
C SER A 263 10.69 -0.88 11.04
N ILE A 264 11.04 0.39 11.31
CA ILE A 264 12.22 0.76 12.12
C ILE A 264 11.88 1.02 13.58
N TYR A 265 10.62 1.33 13.92
CA TYR A 265 10.14 1.38 15.30
C TYR A 265 9.59 0.01 15.71
N ALA A 266 10.50 -0.96 15.75
CA ALA A 266 10.24 -2.37 15.99
C ALA A 266 11.22 -2.94 17.03
N HIS A 267 10.93 -4.14 17.56
CA HIS A 267 11.74 -4.77 18.60
C HIS A 267 13.18 -5.10 18.14
N ASP A 268 13.39 -5.28 16.83
CA ASP A 268 14.67 -5.62 16.21
C ASP A 268 15.41 -4.39 15.66
N CYS A 269 14.93 -3.17 15.97
CA CYS A 269 15.48 -1.92 15.49
C CYS A 269 15.49 -0.85 16.60
N LEU A 270 14.82 0.30 16.39
CA LEU A 270 14.73 1.37 17.37
C LEU A 270 13.51 1.23 18.28
N ASN A 271 13.70 1.64 19.52
CA ASN A 271 12.65 1.92 20.48
C ASN A 271 12.99 3.19 21.26
N GLY A 272 12.05 3.70 22.06
CA GLY A 272 12.26 4.94 22.84
C GLY A 272 13.50 4.90 23.74
N TYR A 273 13.85 3.74 24.30
CA TYR A 273 15.03 3.58 25.15
C TYR A 273 16.34 3.66 24.36
N LEU A 274 16.44 2.99 23.20
CA LEU A 274 17.61 3.05 22.33
C LEU A 274 17.81 4.44 21.73
N ILE A 275 16.73 5.12 21.34
CA ILE A 275 16.79 6.51 20.86
C ILE A 275 17.38 7.41 21.96
N SER A 276 16.94 7.22 23.21
CA SER A 276 17.48 7.95 24.36
C SER A 276 18.96 7.66 24.60
N ALA A 277 19.36 6.40 24.53
CA ALA A 277 20.75 5.98 24.69
C ALA A 277 21.67 6.57 23.60
N ILE A 278 21.24 6.56 22.33
CA ILE A 278 21.98 7.14 21.20
C ILE A 278 22.08 8.67 21.35
N LEU A 279 21.00 9.33 21.73
CA LEU A 279 21.02 10.78 21.96
C LEU A 279 21.99 11.16 23.07
N VAL A 280 21.95 10.46 24.21
CA VAL A 280 22.88 10.68 25.32
C VAL A 280 24.33 10.38 24.89
N PHE A 281 24.57 9.30 24.14
CA PHE A 281 25.90 9.01 23.57
C PHE A 281 26.47 10.20 22.79
N LEU A 282 25.65 10.87 21.98
CA LEU A 282 26.08 12.02 21.18
C LEU A 282 26.37 13.29 22.02
N THR A 283 25.95 13.31 23.28
CA THR A 283 26.23 14.43 24.22
C THR A 283 27.48 14.20 25.07
N VAL A 284 27.96 12.96 25.18
CA VAL A 284 29.14 12.62 25.99
C VAL A 284 30.42 12.67 25.17
N ASP A 285 31.55 12.77 25.86
CA ASP A 285 32.86 12.91 25.25
C ASP A 285 33.30 11.67 24.44
N SER A 286 32.87 10.47 24.85
CA SER A 286 33.08 9.23 24.10
C SER A 286 32.37 9.24 22.73
N GLY A 287 31.25 9.95 22.61
CA GLY A 287 30.54 10.18 21.35
C GLY A 287 30.96 11.45 20.61
N GLY A 288 32.00 12.14 21.09
CA GLY A 288 32.59 13.31 20.44
C GLY A 288 31.86 14.63 20.70
N ASN A 289 30.93 14.70 21.67
CA ASN A 289 30.14 15.90 22.00
C ASN A 289 29.48 16.55 20.78
N LEU A 290 28.89 15.72 19.91
CA LEU A 290 28.25 16.17 18.67
C LEU A 290 26.98 17.00 18.92
N ILE A 291 26.34 16.82 20.08
CA ILE A 291 25.19 17.61 20.52
C ILE A 291 25.59 18.46 21.73
N ASN A 292 25.23 19.74 21.71
CA ASN A 292 25.49 20.67 22.81
C ASN A 292 24.25 21.53 23.13
N ARG A 293 24.26 22.20 24.29
CA ARG A 293 23.11 22.94 24.84
C ARG A 293 22.68 24.18 24.03
N SER A 294 23.48 24.68 23.09
CA SER A 294 23.08 25.81 22.25
C SER A 294 22.30 25.40 20.99
N MET A 295 22.24 24.10 20.70
CA MET A 295 21.54 23.59 19.51
C MET A 295 20.03 23.62 19.66
N THR A 296 19.34 23.93 18.56
CA THR A 296 17.87 23.82 18.46
C THR A 296 17.44 22.37 18.24
N THR A 297 16.17 22.07 18.50
CA THR A 297 15.59 20.72 18.32
C THR A 297 15.77 20.21 16.88
N ARG A 298 15.60 21.07 15.87
CA ARG A 298 15.86 20.74 14.46
C ARG A 298 17.34 20.42 14.20
N GLN A 299 18.26 21.20 14.77
CA GLN A 299 19.69 20.95 14.61
C GLN A 299 20.10 19.62 15.26
N ILE A 300 19.56 19.32 16.45
CA ILE A 300 19.74 18.04 17.12
C ILE A 300 19.25 16.90 16.22
N PHE A 301 18.02 17.01 15.73
CA PHE A 301 17.44 16.01 14.82
C PHE A 301 18.32 15.77 13.58
N ARG A 302 18.78 16.85 12.93
CA ARG A 302 19.69 16.76 11.77
C ARG A 302 21.00 16.05 12.11
N VAL A 303 21.62 16.36 13.26
CA VAL A 303 22.85 15.70 13.71
C VAL A 303 22.62 14.20 13.92
N VAL A 304 21.51 13.83 14.57
CA VAL A 304 21.15 12.42 14.79
C VAL A 304 20.94 11.69 13.47
N MET A 305 20.17 12.26 12.53
CA MET A 305 19.95 11.64 11.22
C MET A 305 21.27 11.46 10.45
N LYS A 306 22.16 12.46 10.48
CA LYS A 306 23.50 12.37 9.87
C LYS A 306 24.34 11.26 10.50
N PHE A 307 24.29 11.16 11.82
CA PHE A 307 24.99 10.13 12.57
C PHE A 307 24.47 8.71 12.25
N LEU A 308 23.16 8.52 12.20
CA LEU A 308 22.53 7.25 11.83
C LEU A 308 22.88 6.85 10.39
N ALA A 309 22.73 7.78 9.44
CA ALA A 309 22.90 7.51 8.02
C ALA A 309 24.34 7.13 7.62
N THR A 310 25.36 7.79 8.19
CA THR A 310 26.72 7.76 7.58
C THR A 310 27.88 7.58 8.55
N SER A 311 27.64 7.53 9.87
CA SER A 311 28.73 7.49 10.83
C SER A 311 29.54 6.19 10.74
N LYS A 312 30.86 6.30 10.55
CA LYS A 312 31.77 5.14 10.59
C LYS A 312 32.01 4.61 12.01
N VAL A 313 31.52 5.30 13.05
CA VAL A 313 31.70 4.90 14.45
C VAL A 313 30.93 3.62 14.76
N TRP A 314 29.82 3.35 14.06
CA TRP A 314 29.07 2.10 14.17
C TRP A 314 29.94 0.85 13.94
N MET A 315 30.88 0.90 12.99
CA MET A 315 31.82 -0.20 12.71
C MET A 315 32.81 -0.47 13.87
N LYS A 316 32.95 0.47 14.79
CA LYS A 316 33.82 0.36 15.97
C LYS A 316 33.04 0.06 17.25
N GLY A 317 31.71 -0.03 17.18
CA GLY A 317 30.82 -0.10 18.34
C GLY A 317 30.70 1.23 19.07
N LEU A 318 29.48 1.54 19.55
CA LEU A 318 29.23 2.73 20.36
C LEU A 318 29.51 2.41 21.84
N VAL A 319 30.10 3.34 22.57
CA VAL A 319 30.38 3.19 24.01
C VAL A 319 29.86 4.41 24.75
N ILE A 320 28.76 4.25 25.49
CA ILE A 320 28.10 5.34 26.21
C ILE A 320 28.95 5.81 27.40
N GLN A 321 29.72 4.92 27.99
CA GLN A 321 30.58 5.23 29.13
C GLN A 321 31.53 6.41 28.84
N PRO A 322 31.57 7.45 29.71
CA PRO A 322 32.48 8.58 29.55
C PRO A 322 33.94 8.14 29.54
N ASN A 323 34.81 8.78 28.75
CA ASN A 323 36.18 8.29 28.57
C ASN A 323 36.97 8.23 29.90
N LYS A 324 36.70 9.15 30.82
CA LYS A 324 37.35 9.20 32.15
C LYS A 324 36.97 8.02 33.06
N LYS A 325 35.83 7.38 32.81
CA LYS A 325 35.31 6.24 33.58
C LYS A 325 35.36 4.94 32.78
N ARG A 326 36.11 4.90 31.67
CA ARG A 326 36.08 3.78 30.73
C ARG A 326 36.65 2.51 31.36
N THR A 327 35.81 1.50 31.53
CA THR A 327 36.16 0.17 32.03
C THR A 327 36.31 -0.84 30.89
N ILE A 328 35.54 -0.69 29.82
CA ILE A 328 35.56 -1.63 28.68
C ILE A 328 36.83 -1.49 27.82
N THR A 329 37.49 -2.62 27.56
CA THR A 329 38.72 -2.68 26.75
C THR A 329 38.42 -2.71 25.24
N LYS A 330 39.44 -2.51 24.40
CA LYS A 330 39.26 -2.61 22.93
C LYS A 330 39.00 -4.05 22.50
N GLU A 331 39.58 -5.00 23.23
CA GLU A 331 39.44 -6.43 23.02
C GLU A 331 38.02 -6.89 23.32
N ASP A 332 37.39 -6.36 24.38
CA ASP A 332 35.98 -6.63 24.71
C ASP A 332 35.04 -6.14 23.61
N ILE A 333 35.25 -4.92 23.11
CA ILE A 333 34.46 -4.35 22.00
C ILE A 333 34.63 -5.19 20.73
N ALA A 334 35.86 -5.61 20.42
CA ALA A 334 36.12 -6.49 19.29
C ALA A 334 35.42 -7.85 19.45
N CYS A 335 35.28 -8.36 20.68
CA CYS A 335 34.48 -9.55 20.93
C CYS A 335 32.99 -9.28 20.69
N PHE A 336 32.45 -8.14 21.14
CA PHE A 336 31.04 -7.80 20.91
C PHE A 336 30.72 -7.68 19.42
N LEU A 337 31.60 -7.04 18.64
CA LEU A 337 31.44 -6.87 17.18
C LEU A 337 31.54 -8.20 16.41
N LYS A 338 32.13 -9.25 16.99
CA LYS A 338 32.12 -10.61 16.42
C LYS A 338 30.82 -11.36 16.73
N ILE A 339 30.14 -10.99 17.81
CA ILE A 339 28.95 -11.71 18.32
C ILE A 339 27.66 -11.07 17.81
N PHE A 340 27.60 -9.74 17.73
CA PHE A 340 26.39 -8.98 17.42
C PHE A 340 26.55 -8.16 16.14
N ASP A 341 25.45 -8.00 15.40
CA ASP A 341 25.40 -7.19 14.19
C ASP A 341 25.61 -5.69 14.49
N VAL A 342 25.06 -5.20 15.61
CA VAL A 342 25.18 -3.82 16.07
C VAL A 342 25.57 -3.80 17.54
N VAL A 343 26.51 -2.93 17.90
CA VAL A 343 27.04 -2.81 19.26
C VAL A 343 26.83 -1.41 19.80
N ILE A 344 26.02 -1.32 20.86
CA ILE A 344 25.86 -0.14 21.71
C ILE A 344 26.16 -0.57 23.14
N CYS A 345 27.39 -0.35 23.57
CA CYS A 345 27.83 -0.66 24.91
C CYS A 345 27.30 0.37 25.91
N ASP A 346 26.67 -0.15 26.95
CA ASP A 346 26.01 0.61 28.01
C ASP A 346 27.00 1.37 28.93
N VAL A 347 26.49 2.01 29.99
CA VAL A 347 27.34 2.79 30.91
C VAL A 347 28.25 1.91 31.78
N SER A 348 27.87 0.65 32.02
CA SER A 348 28.64 -0.29 32.82
C SER A 348 29.81 -0.91 32.05
N GLY A 349 29.69 -1.00 30.73
CA GLY A 349 30.68 -1.66 29.88
C GLY A 349 30.41 -3.16 29.69
N HIS A 350 29.32 -3.70 30.23
CA HIS A 350 29.06 -5.14 30.27
C HIS A 350 27.90 -5.58 29.37
N VAL A 351 27.06 -4.66 28.91
CA VAL A 351 25.84 -4.97 28.16
C VAL A 351 25.88 -4.31 26.79
N ASN A 352 25.51 -5.07 25.77
CA ASN A 352 25.13 -4.50 24.48
C ASN A 352 23.64 -4.17 24.49
N LEU A 353 23.28 -2.89 24.53
CA LEU A 353 21.87 -2.44 24.48
C LEU A 353 21.18 -2.82 23.16
N ALA A 354 21.95 -2.95 22.07
CA ALA A 354 21.45 -3.29 20.74
C ALA A 354 21.48 -4.80 20.45
N PHE A 355 21.53 -5.68 21.46
CA PHE A 355 21.67 -7.13 21.22
C PHE A 355 20.50 -7.80 20.47
N ARG A 356 19.34 -7.13 20.41
CA ARG A 356 18.17 -7.53 19.61
C ARG A 356 18.17 -6.93 18.19
N MET A 357 19.02 -5.95 17.93
CA MET A 357 19.03 -5.23 16.67
C MET A 357 19.62 -6.11 15.57
N THR A 358 18.89 -6.29 14.48
CA THR A 358 19.36 -7.10 13.34
C THR A 358 20.14 -6.24 12.35
N LYS A 359 21.05 -6.87 11.59
CA LYS A 359 21.78 -6.18 10.51
C LYS A 359 20.85 -5.56 9.47
N SER A 360 19.77 -6.26 9.09
CA SER A 360 18.82 -5.76 8.09
C SER A 360 18.03 -4.55 8.59
N ALA A 361 17.58 -4.58 9.85
CA ALA A 361 16.94 -3.45 10.50
C ALA A 361 17.85 -2.22 10.58
N PHE A 362 19.12 -2.45 10.90
CA PHE A 362 20.09 -1.37 10.98
C PHE A 362 20.35 -0.74 9.60
N ILE A 363 20.53 -1.55 8.55
CA ILE A 363 20.68 -1.04 7.17
C ILE A 363 19.45 -0.23 6.75
N GLU A 364 18.24 -0.73 7.03
CA GLU A 364 17.00 0.01 6.79
C GLU A 364 16.99 1.35 7.51
N LEU A 365 17.41 1.39 8.78
CA LEU A 365 17.51 2.61 9.57
C LEU A 365 18.50 3.61 8.95
N GLN A 366 19.64 3.15 8.43
CA GLN A 366 20.60 4.01 7.75
C GLN A 366 20.02 4.62 6.48
N ASP A 367 19.37 3.81 5.65
CA ASP A 367 18.70 4.24 4.42
C ASP A 367 17.59 5.26 4.73
N GLU A 368 16.76 4.99 5.74
CA GLU A 368 15.67 5.88 6.13
C GLU A 368 16.17 7.20 6.73
N ALA A 369 17.24 7.17 7.52
CA ALA A 369 17.89 8.38 8.02
C ALA A 369 18.53 9.20 6.88
N ALA A 370 19.11 8.55 5.88
CA ALA A 370 19.64 9.22 4.68
C ALA A 370 18.52 9.89 3.86
N CYS A 371 17.39 9.21 3.68
CA CYS A 371 16.19 9.78 3.07
C CYS A 371 15.69 11.01 3.84
N ALA A 372 15.63 10.93 5.18
CA ALA A 372 15.21 12.04 6.03
C ALA A 372 16.14 13.27 5.90
N LEU A 373 17.46 13.07 5.83
CA LEU A 373 18.42 14.16 5.57
C LEU A 373 18.23 14.79 4.19
N ASN A 374 18.09 13.95 3.17
CA ASN A 374 17.87 14.41 1.81
C ASN A 374 16.56 15.22 1.71
N CYS A 375 15.51 14.81 2.42
CA CYS A 375 14.26 15.57 2.55
C CYS A 375 14.51 16.93 3.24
N LEU A 376 15.23 16.96 4.37
CA LEU A 376 15.60 18.21 5.04
C LEU A 376 16.41 19.17 4.15
N ASP A 377 17.25 18.62 3.26
CA ASP A 377 18.13 19.39 2.37
C ASP A 377 17.40 19.90 1.11
N LYS A 378 16.61 19.04 0.47
CA LYS A 378 15.92 19.35 -0.80
C LYS A 378 14.59 20.04 -0.61
N CYS A 379 13.80 19.64 0.39
CA CYS A 379 12.43 20.12 0.58
C CYS A 379 12.35 21.39 1.44
N ARG A 380 13.48 21.95 1.92
CA ARG A 380 13.56 23.15 2.76
C ARG A 380 12.52 23.15 3.90
N ASP A 381 11.63 24.14 3.95
CA ASP A 381 10.54 24.24 4.95
C ASP A 381 9.31 23.39 4.59
N GLY A 382 9.25 22.84 3.37
CA GLY A 382 8.17 21.97 2.90
C GLY A 382 8.23 20.54 3.44
N GLY A 383 9.42 20.02 3.75
CA GLY A 383 9.63 18.61 4.14
C GLY A 383 9.10 18.19 5.52
N PHE A 384 8.38 19.07 6.23
CA PHE A 384 7.90 18.79 7.59
C PHE A 384 6.88 17.65 7.62
N GLU A 385 5.93 17.66 6.69
CA GLU A 385 4.84 16.69 6.64
C GLU A 385 5.38 15.27 6.39
N GLU A 386 6.29 15.13 5.44
CA GLU A 386 6.94 13.87 5.06
C GLU A 386 7.80 13.27 6.18
N LEU A 387 8.36 14.13 7.03
CA LEU A 387 9.23 13.69 8.13
C LEU A 387 8.43 13.28 9.38
N PHE A 388 7.42 14.06 9.77
CA PHE A 388 6.80 13.95 11.10
C PHE A 388 5.31 13.59 11.08
N MET A 389 4.61 13.80 9.97
CA MET A 389 3.16 13.59 9.87
C MET A 389 2.79 12.38 8.99
N ALA A 390 3.58 12.10 7.95
CA ALA A 390 3.37 10.97 7.06
C ALA A 390 3.77 9.65 7.74
N LYS A 391 2.77 8.80 7.99
CA LYS A 391 3.00 7.43 8.45
C LYS A 391 3.47 6.57 7.28
N VAL A 392 4.64 5.95 7.45
CA VAL A 392 5.23 4.98 6.54
C VAL A 392 5.16 3.61 7.21
N ASP A 393 4.13 2.84 6.88
CA ASP A 393 4.01 1.46 7.34
C ASP A 393 4.81 0.50 6.45
N LEU A 394 4.84 -0.78 6.83
CA LEU A 394 5.53 -1.81 6.05
C LEU A 394 4.96 -1.90 4.62
N CYS A 395 3.66 -1.79 4.44
CA CYS A 395 3.02 -1.89 3.12
C CYS A 395 3.35 -0.71 2.21
N ALA A 396 3.50 0.49 2.77
CA ALA A 396 3.88 1.69 2.03
C ALA A 396 5.39 1.76 1.72
N LYS A 397 6.22 1.05 2.49
CA LYS A 397 7.69 1.11 2.39
C LYS A 397 8.29 0.18 1.33
N PHE A 398 7.71 -1.00 1.15
CA PHE A 398 8.28 -2.07 0.33
C PHE A 398 7.47 -2.29 -0.95
N ASP A 399 8.16 -2.64 -2.05
CA ASP A 399 7.53 -2.91 -3.35
C ASP A 399 6.72 -4.21 -3.34
N SER A 400 7.09 -5.17 -2.50
CA SER A 400 6.38 -6.44 -2.33
C SER A 400 6.33 -6.83 -0.86
N CYS A 401 5.17 -7.32 -0.41
CA CYS A 401 4.94 -7.77 0.95
C CYS A 401 4.48 -9.23 0.93
N LEU A 402 5.12 -10.10 1.72
CA LEU A 402 4.71 -11.49 1.92
C LEU A 402 4.19 -11.67 3.34
N ARG A 403 3.10 -12.43 3.46
CA ARG A 403 2.51 -12.84 4.73
C ARG A 403 2.64 -14.35 4.86
N ILE A 404 3.53 -14.81 5.71
CA ILE A 404 3.83 -16.24 5.90
C ILE A 404 3.14 -16.70 7.17
N ASN A 405 2.11 -17.53 7.05
CA ASN A 405 1.45 -18.13 8.20
C ASN A 405 2.20 -19.42 8.60
N LEU A 406 2.75 -19.41 9.80
CA LEU A 406 3.51 -20.54 10.35
C LEU A 406 2.74 -21.29 11.45
N LYS A 407 1.47 -20.91 11.71
CA LYS A 407 0.62 -21.55 12.73
C LYS A 407 0.45 -23.04 12.41
N GLY A 408 0.65 -23.90 13.42
CA GLY A 408 0.52 -25.36 13.28
C GLY A 408 1.74 -26.09 12.70
N ASN A 409 2.83 -25.38 12.39
CA ASN A 409 4.04 -26.03 11.89
C ASN A 409 4.77 -26.77 13.03
N SER A 410 4.72 -28.10 13.01
CA SER A 410 5.29 -28.96 14.04
C SER A 410 6.78 -28.73 14.28
N LYS A 411 7.56 -28.32 13.27
CA LYS A 411 9.00 -28.03 13.41
C LYS A 411 9.31 -26.88 14.37
N ILE A 412 8.38 -25.92 14.50
CA ILE A 412 8.50 -24.77 15.41
C ILE A 412 8.13 -25.17 16.84
N VAL A 413 7.18 -26.10 16.97
CA VAL A 413 6.66 -26.59 18.26
C VAL A 413 7.59 -27.66 18.88
N THR A 414 8.31 -28.43 18.06
CA THR A 414 9.21 -29.51 18.52
C THR A 414 10.62 -29.06 18.89
N SER A 415 11.04 -27.84 18.54
CA SER A 415 12.36 -27.32 18.93
C SER A 415 12.35 -26.76 20.35
N SER A 416 13.53 -26.65 20.99
CA SER A 416 13.63 -25.96 22.27
C SER A 416 13.31 -24.47 22.05
N LEU A 417 12.16 -24.02 22.58
CA LEU A 417 11.62 -22.68 22.34
C LEU A 417 12.59 -21.57 22.76
N CYS A 418 13.41 -21.84 23.78
CA CYS A 418 14.37 -20.93 24.37
C CYS A 418 15.75 -21.61 24.51
N LEU A 419 16.72 -21.20 23.70
CA LEU A 419 18.14 -21.54 23.86
C LEU A 419 18.92 -20.26 24.21
N ASP A 420 19.99 -19.94 23.46
CA ASP A 420 20.60 -18.61 23.55
C ASP A 420 19.62 -17.53 23.07
N ASP A 421 19.00 -17.77 21.91
CA ASP A 421 17.93 -16.95 21.35
C ASP A 421 16.56 -17.64 21.47
N LEU A 422 15.52 -16.90 21.10
CA LEU A 422 14.16 -17.40 20.95
C LEU A 422 13.97 -18.04 19.58
N SER A 423 13.28 -19.17 19.52
CA SER A 423 13.06 -19.94 18.28
C SER A 423 12.48 -19.11 17.11
N TRP A 424 11.54 -18.21 17.37
CA TRP A 424 10.99 -17.34 16.32
C TRP A 424 11.98 -16.29 15.79
N ARG A 425 12.97 -15.85 16.59
CA ARG A 425 14.05 -14.97 16.13
C ARG A 425 15.01 -15.70 15.20
N GLU A 426 15.28 -16.97 15.49
CA GLU A 426 16.06 -17.83 14.60
C GLU A 426 15.31 -18.07 13.28
N LEU A 427 13.99 -18.27 13.33
CA LEU A 427 13.16 -18.42 12.14
C LEU A 427 13.13 -17.14 11.29
N GLU A 428 12.96 -15.96 11.89
CA GLU A 428 13.08 -14.67 11.18
C GLU A 428 14.41 -14.58 10.43
N LYS A 429 15.51 -14.90 11.11
CA LYS A 429 16.86 -14.90 10.53
C LYS A 429 17.00 -15.92 9.40
N ASN A 430 16.45 -17.13 9.57
CA ASN A 430 16.51 -18.18 8.56
C ASN A 430 15.72 -17.81 7.31
N VAL A 431 14.50 -17.28 7.47
CA VAL A 431 13.66 -16.79 6.36
C VAL A 431 14.36 -15.64 5.65
N GLN A 432 14.92 -14.68 6.39
CA GLN A 432 15.66 -13.58 5.80
C GLN A 432 16.88 -14.08 5.01
N SER A 433 17.67 -14.98 5.59
CA SER A 433 18.86 -15.55 4.93
C SER A 433 18.47 -16.30 3.66
N LEU A 434 17.41 -17.11 3.70
CA LEU A 434 16.93 -17.87 2.56
C LEU A 434 16.47 -16.94 1.43
N LEU A 435 15.71 -15.89 1.75
CA LEU A 435 15.26 -14.92 0.76
C LEU A 435 16.42 -14.09 0.20
N GLN A 436 17.40 -13.72 1.03
CA GLN A 436 18.61 -13.03 0.56
C GLN A 436 19.44 -13.91 -0.38
N GLN A 437 19.57 -15.21 -0.08
CA GLN A 437 20.24 -16.18 -0.94
C GLN A 437 19.46 -16.42 -2.24
N GLY A 438 18.12 -16.51 -2.17
CA GLY A 438 17.28 -16.79 -3.34
C GLY A 438 17.08 -15.60 -4.27
N LEU A 439 17.02 -14.37 -3.74
CA LEU A 439 16.74 -13.16 -4.53
C LEU A 439 18.01 -12.36 -4.88
N THR A 440 19.13 -12.61 -4.20
CA THR A 440 20.44 -12.00 -4.51
C THR A 440 20.37 -10.49 -4.83
N ASP A 441 20.84 -10.06 -6.00
CA ASP A 441 20.87 -8.66 -6.43
C ASP A 441 19.57 -8.20 -7.11
N ARG A 442 18.52 -9.03 -7.16
CA ARG A 442 17.16 -8.64 -7.56
C ARG A 442 16.48 -7.73 -6.55
N THR A 443 16.98 -7.73 -5.32
CA THR A 443 16.44 -6.93 -4.22
C THR A 443 17.51 -5.97 -3.71
N LYS A 444 17.08 -4.75 -3.38
CA LYS A 444 17.91 -3.80 -2.63
C LYS A 444 17.89 -4.13 -1.14
N MET A 445 16.72 -4.53 -0.62
CA MET A 445 16.55 -4.78 0.81
C MET A 445 15.44 -5.80 1.05
N ILE A 446 15.64 -6.64 2.07
CA ILE A 446 14.64 -7.59 2.55
C ILE A 446 14.54 -7.40 4.06
N ARG A 447 13.31 -7.24 4.57
CA ARG A 447 13.02 -7.12 5.99
C ARG A 447 12.01 -8.18 6.38
N VAL A 448 12.34 -8.93 7.42
CA VAL A 448 11.51 -9.97 7.99
C VAL A 448 11.17 -9.55 9.41
N LEU A 449 9.89 -9.44 9.71
CA LEU A 449 9.37 -8.96 10.98
C LEU A 449 8.27 -9.89 11.48
N TRP A 450 8.48 -10.46 12.66
CA TRP A 450 7.49 -11.25 13.39
C TRP A 450 7.17 -10.59 14.73
N ARG A 451 5.95 -10.10 14.85
CA ARG A 451 5.39 -9.75 16.17
C ARG A 451 4.86 -11.03 16.79
N SER A 452 5.74 -11.74 17.50
CA SER A 452 5.40 -13.04 18.07
C SER A 452 4.54 -12.92 19.32
N THR A 453 4.63 -11.80 20.08
CA THR A 453 3.80 -11.59 21.27
C THR A 453 2.33 -11.32 20.89
N PRO A 454 1.35 -12.04 21.50
CA PRO A 454 -0.07 -11.80 21.28
C PRO A 454 -0.56 -10.48 21.91
N SER A 455 -1.68 -9.94 21.42
CA SER A 455 -2.28 -8.70 21.92
C SER A 455 -2.78 -8.81 23.36
N GLU A 456 -3.33 -9.97 23.74
CA GLU A 456 -3.66 -10.31 25.12
C GLU A 456 -2.93 -11.62 25.47
N TRP A 457 -1.81 -11.52 26.18
CA TRP A 457 -1.08 -12.70 26.61
C TRP A 457 -1.63 -13.22 27.93
N ASN A 458 -2.00 -14.50 27.96
CA ASN A 458 -2.30 -15.21 29.18
C ASN A 458 -1.09 -16.03 29.64
N ILE A 459 -0.55 -15.69 30.80
CA ILE A 459 0.65 -16.35 31.34
C ILE A 459 0.42 -17.84 31.66
N THR A 460 -0.83 -18.24 31.94
CA THR A 460 -1.17 -19.65 32.22
C THR A 460 -1.09 -20.53 30.99
N ASP A 461 -1.10 -19.94 29.80
CA ASP A 461 -1.04 -20.66 28.53
C ASP A 461 0.40 -20.74 27.98
N GLY A 462 1.36 -20.16 28.72
CA GLY A 462 2.79 -20.18 28.37
C GLY A 462 3.07 -19.47 27.05
N PHE A 463 3.78 -20.15 26.15
CA PHE A 463 4.15 -19.66 24.82
C PHE A 463 3.27 -20.21 23.69
N SER A 464 2.16 -20.88 24.01
CA SER A 464 1.27 -21.51 23.01
C SER A 464 0.75 -20.54 21.94
N GLU A 465 0.40 -19.31 22.34
CA GLU A 465 -0.08 -18.26 21.43
C GLU A 465 1.05 -17.45 20.78
N PHE A 466 2.32 -17.68 21.13
CA PHE A 466 3.44 -16.98 20.51
C PHE A 466 3.66 -17.47 19.08
N GLY A 467 3.80 -16.52 18.16
CA GLY A 467 3.93 -16.84 16.73
C GLY A 467 2.62 -17.28 16.07
N SER A 468 1.47 -17.10 16.74
CA SER A 468 0.14 -17.25 16.13
C SER A 468 -0.11 -16.22 15.02
N SER A 469 0.48 -15.03 15.17
CA SER A 469 0.50 -13.99 14.15
C SER A 469 1.33 -14.42 12.94
N PRO A 470 0.97 -13.99 11.72
CA PRO A 470 1.77 -14.24 10.53
C PRO A 470 3.12 -13.53 10.61
N LEU A 471 4.15 -14.16 10.04
CA LEU A 471 5.44 -13.54 9.76
C LEU A 471 5.28 -12.61 8.55
N LEU A 472 5.71 -11.35 8.69
CA LEU A 472 5.64 -10.36 7.60
C LEU A 472 7.02 -10.19 6.98
N VAL A 473 7.06 -10.17 5.64
CA VAL A 473 8.28 -9.90 4.87
C VAL A 473 8.03 -8.72 3.95
N GLY A 474 8.86 -7.69 4.05
CA GLY A 474 8.94 -6.59 3.08
C GLY A 474 10.14 -6.77 2.16
N ILE A 475 9.92 -6.64 0.85
CA ILE A 475 10.95 -6.75 -0.18
C ILE A 475 10.98 -5.44 -0.97
N MET A 476 12.14 -4.79 -0.97
CA MET A 476 12.42 -3.63 -1.81
C MET A 476 13.29 -4.10 -2.99
N LEU A 477 12.77 -3.93 -4.20
CA LEU A 477 13.43 -4.33 -5.43
C LEU A 477 14.65 -3.44 -5.72
N SER A 478 15.61 -3.94 -6.48
CA SER A 478 16.84 -3.21 -6.80
C SER A 478 16.65 -2.27 -7.99
N SER A 479 16.77 -2.80 -9.20
CA SER A 479 16.42 -2.14 -10.45
C SER A 479 15.57 -3.11 -11.27
N LEU A 480 14.66 -2.58 -12.11
CA LEU A 480 13.78 -3.43 -12.93
C LEU A 480 14.57 -4.47 -13.74
N GLU A 481 15.68 -4.07 -14.35
CA GLU A 481 16.56 -4.97 -15.12
C GLU A 481 17.05 -6.18 -14.32
N LYS A 482 17.43 -5.96 -13.06
CA LYS A 482 17.89 -7.04 -12.19
C LYS A 482 16.72 -7.83 -11.63
N SER A 483 15.67 -7.17 -11.20
CA SER A 483 14.53 -7.80 -10.54
C SER A 483 13.75 -8.72 -11.47
N PHE A 484 13.55 -8.32 -12.72
CA PHE A 484 12.72 -9.03 -13.71
C PHE A 484 13.53 -9.85 -14.72
N ARG A 485 14.85 -10.06 -14.51
CA ARG A 485 15.66 -10.89 -15.41
C ARG A 485 15.15 -12.34 -15.42
N LEU A 486 15.11 -12.94 -16.61
CA LEU A 486 14.67 -14.32 -16.80
C LEU A 486 15.67 -15.36 -16.26
N VAL A 487 16.94 -15.01 -16.16
CA VAL A 487 18.02 -15.95 -15.78
C VAL A 487 18.76 -15.42 -14.57
N ASP A 488 18.90 -16.25 -13.54
CA ASP A 488 19.78 -15.95 -12.41
C ASP A 488 21.22 -16.34 -12.72
N ILE A 489 22.16 -15.43 -12.46
CA ILE A 489 23.57 -15.64 -12.78
C ILE A 489 24.23 -16.34 -11.59
N GLY A 490 24.52 -17.63 -11.76
CA GLY A 490 25.29 -18.40 -10.79
C GLY A 490 26.79 -18.06 -10.79
N PRO A 491 27.55 -18.55 -9.81
CA PRO A 491 29.01 -18.43 -9.78
C PRO A 491 29.66 -19.06 -11.02
N ASN A 492 30.89 -18.62 -11.32
CA ASN A 492 31.64 -19.13 -12.47
C ASN A 492 31.81 -20.66 -12.36
N PRO A 493 31.49 -21.45 -13.42
CA PRO A 493 31.57 -22.91 -13.37
C PRO A 493 32.93 -23.51 -12.96
N GLU A 494 34.01 -22.72 -13.01
CA GLU A 494 35.36 -23.11 -12.58
C GLU A 494 35.60 -23.02 -11.05
N ASN A 495 34.81 -22.23 -10.31
CA ASN A 495 34.88 -22.16 -8.85
C ASN A 495 34.14 -23.35 -8.22
N ARG A 496 34.86 -24.46 -8.01
CA ARG A 496 34.26 -25.69 -7.43
C ARG A 496 33.77 -25.52 -6.00
N ASP A 497 34.41 -24.68 -5.19
CA ASP A 497 34.05 -24.46 -3.79
C ASP A 497 32.73 -23.67 -3.63
N GLU A 498 32.41 -22.77 -4.58
CA GLU A 498 31.15 -22.01 -4.59
C GLU A 498 29.95 -22.83 -5.11
N LYS A 499 30.21 -23.98 -5.75
CA LYS A 499 29.17 -24.91 -6.24
C LYS A 499 28.54 -25.75 -5.13
N GLU A 500 29.26 -26.02 -4.03
CA GLU A 500 28.77 -26.88 -2.94
C GLU A 500 27.78 -26.14 -2.01
N ASP A 501 27.82 -24.80 -1.97
CA ASP A 501 26.91 -23.95 -1.17
C ASP A 501 25.61 -23.55 -1.91
N LEU A 502 25.41 -24.01 -3.16
CA LEU A 502 24.21 -23.72 -3.96
C LEU A 502 23.02 -24.59 -3.53
N ILE A 503 22.08 -24.02 -2.77
CA ILE A 503 20.76 -24.62 -2.54
C ILE A 503 19.89 -24.34 -3.76
N HIS A 504 19.57 -25.38 -4.54
CA HIS A 504 18.72 -25.29 -5.73
C HIS A 504 17.25 -25.08 -5.32
N VAL A 505 16.80 -23.83 -5.24
CA VAL A 505 15.38 -23.47 -5.00
C VAL A 505 14.74 -23.10 -6.35
N VAL A 506 14.15 -24.08 -7.04
CA VAL A 506 13.77 -23.97 -8.46
C VAL A 506 12.31 -23.52 -8.68
N ASP A 507 12.07 -22.81 -9.79
CA ASP A 507 10.83 -22.65 -10.60
C ASP A 507 9.56 -22.01 -9.98
N GLN A 508 9.55 -21.58 -8.71
CA GLN A 508 8.29 -21.14 -8.06
C GLN A 508 7.98 -19.64 -8.11
N LEU A 509 8.79 -18.80 -8.76
CA LEU A 509 8.51 -17.35 -8.85
C LEU A 509 8.34 -16.83 -10.29
N ASP A 510 8.72 -17.60 -11.30
CA ASP A 510 8.66 -17.16 -12.70
C ASP A 510 7.22 -16.92 -13.20
N PHE A 511 6.22 -17.58 -12.60
CA PHE A 511 4.82 -17.38 -12.96
C PHE A 511 4.25 -16.04 -12.47
N CYS A 512 4.85 -15.42 -11.44
CA CYS A 512 4.36 -14.17 -10.85
C CYS A 512 4.58 -12.95 -11.76
N LEU A 513 5.43 -13.08 -12.79
CA LEU A 513 5.81 -11.99 -13.69
C LEU A 513 5.02 -11.97 -15.00
N LEU A 514 4.15 -12.96 -15.23
CA LEU A 514 3.42 -13.13 -16.49
C LEU A 514 1.90 -13.04 -16.26
N VAL A 515 1.25 -12.07 -16.90
CA VAL A 515 -0.22 -12.01 -16.92
C VAL A 515 -0.70 -12.96 -18.02
N GLY A 516 -1.36 -14.06 -17.65
CA GLY A 516 -1.85 -15.05 -18.62
C GLY A 516 -0.74 -15.78 -19.41
N GLY A 517 0.50 -15.77 -18.92
CA GLY A 517 1.65 -16.41 -19.59
C GLY A 517 2.36 -15.54 -20.63
N GLN A 518 2.04 -14.24 -20.71
CA GLN A 518 2.73 -13.28 -21.58
C GLN A 518 3.13 -12.02 -20.81
N ASP A 519 4.20 -11.36 -21.27
CA ASP A 519 4.62 -10.05 -20.79
C ASP A 519 3.64 -8.99 -21.34
N PRO A 520 2.95 -8.20 -20.49
CA PRO A 520 2.03 -7.14 -20.93
C PRO A 520 2.65 -6.11 -21.87
N VAL A 521 3.98 -5.95 -21.86
CA VAL A 521 4.73 -4.98 -22.67
C VAL A 521 5.27 -5.61 -23.97
N SER A 522 5.10 -6.92 -24.17
CA SER A 522 5.66 -7.65 -25.32
C SER A 522 5.19 -7.15 -26.70
N SER A 523 4.00 -6.53 -26.79
CA SER A 523 3.47 -5.95 -28.04
C SER A 523 3.97 -4.54 -28.34
N SER A 524 4.55 -3.83 -27.35
CA SER A 524 5.00 -2.45 -27.49
C SER A 524 6.07 -2.29 -28.57
N GLY A 525 7.00 -3.24 -28.68
CA GLY A 525 8.07 -3.20 -29.68
C GLY A 525 7.52 -3.15 -31.11
N ALA A 526 6.54 -4.00 -31.42
CA ALA A 526 5.89 -4.03 -32.73
C ALA A 526 5.14 -2.73 -33.04
N LEU A 527 4.57 -2.07 -32.02
CA LEU A 527 3.90 -0.78 -32.16
C LEU A 527 4.89 0.34 -32.52
N PHE A 528 6.04 0.42 -31.84
CA PHE A 528 7.07 1.42 -32.15
C PHE A 528 7.67 1.21 -33.54
N GLU A 529 7.92 -0.04 -33.95
CA GLU A 529 8.38 -0.36 -35.31
C GLU A 529 7.38 0.07 -36.39
N ALA A 530 6.08 -0.17 -36.15
CA ALA A 530 5.00 0.26 -37.04
C ALA A 530 4.95 1.79 -37.16
N TYR A 531 5.00 2.51 -36.04
CA TYR A 531 5.03 3.97 -36.01
C TYR A 531 6.25 4.54 -36.73
N ASP A 532 7.45 4.03 -36.47
CA ASP A 532 8.67 4.52 -37.11
C ASP A 532 8.64 4.33 -38.63
N THR A 533 8.09 3.20 -39.08
CA THR A 533 7.88 2.92 -40.50
C THR A 533 6.86 3.90 -41.09
N PHE A 534 5.73 4.10 -40.43
CA PHE A 534 4.69 5.03 -40.85
C PHE A 534 5.19 6.48 -40.91
N ALA A 535 5.87 6.96 -39.87
CA ALA A 535 6.44 8.31 -39.80
C ALA A 535 7.50 8.55 -40.88
N LYS A 536 8.30 7.53 -41.22
CA LYS A 536 9.22 7.60 -42.37
C LYS A 536 8.46 7.75 -43.69
N GLN A 537 7.38 7.00 -43.90
CA GLN A 537 6.57 7.10 -45.12
C GLN A 537 5.91 8.48 -45.27
N LEU A 538 5.35 9.03 -44.20
CA LEU A 538 4.81 10.39 -44.18
C LEU A 538 5.86 11.43 -44.61
N ARG A 539 7.08 11.38 -44.06
CA ARG A 539 8.15 12.34 -44.39
C ARG A 539 8.66 12.21 -45.83
N LEU A 540 8.39 11.09 -46.52
CA LEU A 540 8.76 10.85 -47.91
C LEU A 540 7.68 11.27 -48.91
N LEU A 541 6.59 11.91 -48.45
CA LEU A 541 5.56 12.45 -49.33
C LEU A 541 6.08 13.73 -50.02
N ASP A 542 6.24 13.68 -51.34
CA ASP A 542 6.73 14.80 -52.16
C ASP A 542 5.61 15.53 -52.91
N ASP A 543 4.39 14.98 -52.88
CA ASP A 543 3.21 15.46 -53.61
C ASP A 543 2.22 16.26 -52.74
N VAL A 544 2.63 16.58 -51.50
CA VAL A 544 1.91 17.46 -50.58
C VAL A 544 2.48 18.89 -50.71
N PRO A 545 1.64 19.95 -50.74
CA PRO A 545 2.11 21.32 -51.03
C PRO A 545 3.14 21.92 -50.07
N LEU A 546 3.22 21.40 -48.84
CA LEU A 546 4.18 21.79 -47.82
C LEU A 546 4.85 20.54 -47.28
N LYS A 547 6.18 20.59 -47.12
CA LYS A 547 6.93 19.45 -46.56
C LYS A 547 6.58 19.22 -45.10
N ILE A 548 6.54 17.95 -44.70
CA ILE A 548 6.34 17.53 -43.31
C ILE A 548 7.67 17.71 -42.56
N SER A 549 7.67 18.59 -41.55
CA SER A 549 8.84 18.87 -40.72
C SER A 549 8.94 17.89 -39.55
N THR A 550 7.82 17.62 -38.86
CA THR A 550 7.78 16.79 -37.66
C THR A 550 6.56 15.87 -37.70
N VAL A 551 6.76 14.64 -37.23
CA VAL A 551 5.71 13.66 -36.94
C VAL A 551 5.93 13.20 -35.51
N GLN A 552 4.94 13.39 -34.64
CA GLN A 552 5.02 13.10 -33.21
C GLN A 552 3.83 12.24 -32.74
N PRO A 553 4.04 11.16 -31.98
CA PRO A 553 2.93 10.37 -31.45
C PRO A 553 2.35 11.02 -30.18
N LEU A 554 1.02 11.12 -30.10
CA LEU A 554 0.29 11.70 -28.96
C LEU A 554 -0.51 10.69 -28.14
N ASP A 555 -0.66 9.44 -28.61
CA ASP A 555 -1.40 8.42 -27.90
C ASP A 555 -0.67 7.93 -26.62
N PRO A 556 -1.39 7.65 -25.51
CA PRO A 556 -0.82 7.06 -24.28
C PRO A 556 0.03 5.80 -24.48
N ALA A 557 -0.24 5.00 -25.51
CA ALA A 557 0.50 3.78 -25.81
C ALA A 557 1.99 4.04 -26.10
N PHE A 558 2.33 5.16 -26.75
CA PHE A 558 3.72 5.53 -27.08
C PHE A 558 4.52 6.10 -25.92
N ARG A 559 3.89 6.28 -24.76
CA ARG A 559 4.52 6.74 -23.52
C ARG A 559 4.27 5.77 -22.36
N HIS A 560 3.91 4.52 -22.68
CA HIS A 560 3.68 3.44 -21.72
C HIS A 560 2.68 3.77 -20.61
N THR A 561 1.67 4.60 -20.93
CA THR A 561 0.58 4.97 -20.00
C THR A 561 -0.79 4.45 -20.45
N SER A 562 -0.85 3.65 -21.52
CA SER A 562 -2.08 2.94 -21.87
C SER A 562 -2.31 1.78 -20.91
N VAL A 563 -3.50 1.71 -20.32
CA VAL A 563 -3.91 0.61 -19.42
C VAL A 563 -3.96 -0.72 -20.16
N PHE A 564 -4.45 -0.70 -21.39
CA PHE A 564 -4.46 -1.84 -22.31
C PHE A 564 -3.73 -1.41 -23.59
N PRO A 565 -2.45 -1.77 -23.77
CA PRO A 565 -1.71 -1.47 -24.99
C PRO A 565 -2.45 -2.01 -26.23
N PRO A 566 -2.50 -1.25 -27.35
CA PRO A 566 -3.20 -1.69 -28.54
C PRO A 566 -2.53 -2.93 -29.13
N GLU A 567 -3.33 -3.95 -29.43
CA GLU A 567 -2.85 -5.14 -30.13
C GLU A 567 -2.94 -4.96 -31.65
N PRO A 568 -2.02 -5.55 -32.43
CA PRO A 568 -2.08 -5.50 -33.88
C PRO A 568 -3.32 -6.20 -34.41
N HIS A 569 -4.10 -5.47 -35.20
CA HIS A 569 -5.34 -5.94 -35.80
C HIS A 569 -5.08 -6.65 -37.14
N PRO A 570 -5.57 -7.89 -37.35
CA PRO A 570 -5.33 -8.65 -38.58
C PRO A 570 -5.79 -7.94 -39.87
N LEU A 571 -6.87 -7.15 -39.80
CA LEU A 571 -7.40 -6.40 -40.94
C LEU A 571 -6.71 -5.04 -41.17
N ALA A 572 -5.74 -4.65 -40.36
CA ALA A 572 -5.00 -3.39 -40.51
C ALA A 572 -3.64 -3.57 -41.20
N TYR A 573 -3.31 -4.77 -41.68
CA TYR A 573 -2.12 -5.03 -42.50
C TYR A 573 -2.36 -4.75 -43.99
N GLU A 574 -1.30 -4.36 -44.69
CA GLU A 574 -1.33 -4.01 -46.11
C GLU A 574 -1.24 -5.24 -47.02
N LYS A 575 -0.50 -6.26 -46.59
CA LYS A 575 -0.33 -7.54 -47.30
C LYS A 575 -0.89 -8.67 -46.45
N ARG A 576 -1.29 -9.79 -47.09
CA ARG A 576 -1.56 -11.04 -46.36
C ARG A 576 -0.32 -11.37 -45.54
N SER A 577 -0.36 -11.18 -44.22
CA SER A 577 0.66 -11.76 -43.36
C SER A 577 0.57 -13.28 -43.55
N SER A 578 1.70 -13.98 -43.56
CA SER A 578 1.74 -15.45 -43.63
C SER A 578 1.09 -16.14 -42.41
N GLN A 579 0.44 -15.36 -41.54
CA GLN A 579 -0.22 -15.81 -40.33
C GLN A 579 -1.62 -16.32 -40.67
N ARG A 580 -1.96 -17.47 -40.07
CA ARG A 580 -3.28 -18.07 -40.19
C ARG A 580 -4.33 -17.10 -39.62
N LEU A 581 -5.24 -16.60 -40.46
CA LEU A 581 -6.32 -15.70 -40.03
C LEU A 581 -7.12 -16.34 -38.87
N PRO A 582 -7.38 -15.59 -37.79
CA PRO A 582 -8.17 -16.10 -36.69
C PRO A 582 -9.62 -16.33 -37.14
N ASN A 583 -10.33 -17.24 -36.48
CA ASN A 583 -11.73 -17.54 -36.81
C ASN A 583 -12.66 -16.33 -36.58
N PHE A 584 -12.30 -15.47 -35.62
CA PHE A 584 -12.99 -14.25 -35.25
C PHE A 584 -11.97 -13.13 -35.09
N THR A 585 -12.39 -11.89 -35.34
CA THR A 585 -11.58 -10.69 -35.11
C THR A 585 -12.47 -9.58 -34.55
N ALA A 586 -11.87 -8.57 -33.91
CA ALA A 586 -12.62 -7.45 -33.37
C ALA A 586 -13.31 -6.67 -34.50
N THR A 587 -14.53 -6.21 -34.25
CA THR A 587 -15.29 -5.39 -35.21
C THR A 587 -14.84 -3.93 -35.17
N CYS A 588 -14.21 -3.49 -34.07
CA CYS A 588 -13.79 -2.12 -33.85
C CYS A 588 -12.27 -2.04 -33.68
N ILE A 589 -11.67 -0.99 -34.27
CA ILE A 589 -10.26 -0.66 -34.11
C ILE A 589 -10.13 0.77 -33.60
N GLN A 590 -9.27 0.99 -32.58
CA GLN A 590 -8.98 2.33 -32.08
C GLN A 590 -7.82 2.94 -32.86
N SER A 591 -7.94 4.23 -33.16
CA SER A 591 -6.92 4.98 -33.88
C SER A 591 -5.99 5.70 -32.92
N LEU A 592 -4.70 5.63 -33.19
CA LEU A 592 -3.62 6.19 -32.38
C LEU A 592 -3.26 7.58 -32.92
N GLU A 593 -3.41 8.60 -32.09
CA GLU A 593 -3.24 9.98 -32.54
C GLU A 593 -1.78 10.35 -32.83
N VAL A 594 -1.54 10.97 -33.99
CA VAL A 594 -0.25 11.45 -34.46
C VAL A 594 -0.38 12.91 -34.91
N MET A 595 0.46 13.76 -34.32
CA MET A 595 0.56 15.17 -34.66
C MET A 595 1.59 15.38 -35.77
N ILE A 596 1.21 16.15 -36.78
CA ILE A 596 2.02 16.53 -37.93
C ILE A 596 2.28 18.02 -37.87
N GLN A 597 3.54 18.41 -38.11
CA GLN A 597 3.92 19.80 -38.37
C GLN A 597 4.43 19.92 -39.80
N LEU A 598 4.03 20.99 -40.45
CA LEU A 598 4.47 21.34 -41.81
C LEU A 598 5.59 22.38 -41.73
N GLU A 599 6.30 22.59 -42.83
CA GLU A 599 7.23 23.71 -42.96
C GLU A 599 6.50 25.07 -42.85
N GLY A 600 7.22 26.09 -42.40
CA GLY A 600 6.64 27.42 -42.18
C GLY A 600 6.13 28.03 -43.48
N SER A 601 4.86 28.46 -43.51
CA SER A 601 4.25 29.14 -44.65
C SER A 601 3.52 30.43 -44.24
N GLY A 602 3.61 31.44 -45.11
CA GLY A 602 2.92 32.71 -44.94
C GLY A 602 1.43 32.65 -45.28
N ASN A 603 1.01 31.65 -46.06
CA ASN A 603 -0.25 31.62 -46.80
C ASN A 603 -1.43 30.98 -46.05
N TRP A 604 -1.24 30.65 -44.78
CA TRP A 604 -2.32 30.09 -43.96
C TRP A 604 -3.43 31.12 -43.71
N PRO A 605 -4.72 30.72 -43.78
CA PRO A 605 -5.85 31.62 -43.54
C PRO A 605 -5.81 32.30 -42.17
N LEU A 606 -6.40 33.49 -42.07
CA LEU A 606 -6.56 34.19 -40.79
C LEU A 606 -7.88 33.83 -40.07
N ASP A 607 -8.84 33.29 -40.81
CA ASP A 607 -10.11 32.81 -40.27
C ASP A 607 -9.95 31.40 -39.66
N PRO A 608 -10.39 31.16 -38.40
CA PRO A 608 -10.25 29.87 -37.73
C PRO A 608 -10.92 28.70 -38.47
N VAL A 609 -12.11 28.91 -39.04
CA VAL A 609 -12.84 27.84 -39.75
C VAL A 609 -12.14 27.50 -41.06
N ALA A 610 -11.67 28.51 -41.80
CA ALA A 610 -10.90 28.32 -43.02
C ALA A 610 -9.53 27.66 -42.75
N MET A 611 -8.89 27.97 -41.61
CA MET A 611 -7.67 27.32 -41.16
C MET A 611 -7.89 25.81 -40.96
N GLU A 612 -8.92 25.41 -40.19
CA GLU A 612 -9.21 24.00 -39.95
C GLU A 612 -9.58 23.26 -41.23
N LYS A 613 -10.40 23.85 -42.10
CA LYS A 613 -10.70 23.26 -43.42
C LYS A 613 -9.45 23.11 -44.30
N THR A 614 -8.51 24.05 -44.21
CA THR A 614 -7.24 23.97 -44.94
C THR A 614 -6.38 22.83 -44.39
N LYS A 615 -6.27 22.69 -43.05
CA LYS A 615 -5.58 21.55 -42.43
C LYS A 615 -6.22 20.23 -42.86
N PHE A 616 -7.54 20.14 -42.85
CA PHE A 616 -8.26 18.95 -43.28
C PHE A 616 -7.99 18.62 -44.75
N ALA A 617 -7.94 19.62 -45.63
CA ALA A 617 -7.57 19.42 -47.04
C ALA A 617 -6.12 18.87 -47.20
N PHE A 618 -5.17 19.32 -46.38
CA PHE A 618 -3.83 18.73 -46.33
C PHE A 618 -3.86 17.27 -45.86
N LEU A 619 -4.64 16.96 -44.83
CA LEU A 619 -4.79 15.60 -44.32
C LEU A 619 -5.41 14.66 -45.35
N LEU A 620 -6.44 15.09 -46.08
CA LEU A 620 -7.02 14.32 -47.19
C LEU A 620 -5.99 14.04 -48.26
N LYS A 621 -5.21 15.07 -48.66
CA LYS A 621 -4.16 14.89 -49.67
C LYS A 621 -3.09 13.90 -49.22
N MET A 622 -2.63 13.99 -47.96
CA MET A 622 -1.72 13.00 -47.38
C MET A 622 -2.32 11.60 -47.40
N GLY A 623 -3.61 11.47 -47.09
CA GLY A 623 -4.36 10.22 -47.16
C GLY A 623 -4.31 9.60 -48.55
N GLU A 624 -4.67 10.35 -49.60
CA GLU A 624 -4.59 9.90 -51.00
C GLU A 624 -3.17 9.39 -51.35
N SER A 625 -2.15 10.16 -51.01
CA SER A 625 -0.74 9.82 -51.31
C SER A 625 -0.25 8.56 -50.57
N LEU A 626 -0.79 8.28 -49.38
CA LEU A 626 -0.49 7.07 -48.61
C LEU A 626 -1.25 5.85 -49.14
N GLU A 627 -2.48 6.06 -49.64
CA GLU A 627 -3.26 5.02 -50.30
C GLU A 627 -2.57 4.55 -51.60
N ASP A 628 -1.98 5.47 -52.37
CA ASP A 628 -1.13 5.16 -53.53
C ASP A 628 0.10 4.29 -53.17
N ARG A 629 0.55 4.34 -51.91
CA ARG A 629 1.65 3.51 -51.37
C ARG A 629 1.18 2.17 -50.79
N GLY A 630 -0.11 1.85 -50.93
CA GLY A 630 -0.72 0.58 -50.51
C GLY A 630 -1.18 0.53 -49.05
N MET A 631 -1.21 1.67 -48.35
CA MET A 631 -1.87 1.79 -47.05
C MET A 631 -3.38 1.96 -47.24
N PHE A 632 -4.15 1.78 -46.17
CA PHE A 632 -5.60 1.92 -46.22
C PHE A 632 -6.02 3.17 -45.48
N VAL A 633 -6.86 4.00 -46.09
CA VAL A 633 -7.27 5.28 -45.52
C VAL A 633 -8.77 5.31 -45.31
N THR A 634 -9.19 5.89 -44.19
CA THR A 634 -10.60 6.14 -43.87
C THR A 634 -10.74 7.60 -43.48
N ALA A 635 -11.58 8.34 -44.20
CA ALA A 635 -11.84 9.75 -43.93
C ALA A 635 -13.30 9.96 -43.50
N SER A 636 -13.52 10.82 -42.52
CA SER A 636 -14.83 11.31 -42.07
C SER A 636 -14.87 12.85 -42.17
N GLU A 637 -15.89 13.52 -41.63
CA GLU A 637 -15.96 15.00 -41.67
C GLU A 637 -14.79 15.67 -40.93
N ASP A 638 -14.30 15.05 -39.84
CA ASP A 638 -13.32 15.66 -38.92
C ASP A 638 -12.04 14.84 -38.73
N GLU A 639 -11.96 13.64 -39.31
CA GLU A 639 -10.88 12.69 -39.06
C GLU A 639 -10.35 12.02 -40.34
N VAL A 640 -9.03 11.88 -40.44
CA VAL A 640 -8.35 11.04 -41.43
C VAL A 640 -7.53 9.99 -40.69
N ASN A 641 -7.89 8.73 -40.91
CA ASN A 641 -7.30 7.56 -40.26
C ASN A 641 -6.56 6.71 -41.29
N VAL A 642 -5.34 6.26 -40.95
CA VAL A 642 -4.50 5.42 -41.82
C VAL A 642 -4.25 4.07 -41.14
N LEU A 643 -4.58 2.98 -41.82
CA LEU A 643 -4.39 1.62 -41.35
C LEU A 643 -3.14 1.00 -42.02
N THR A 644 -2.13 0.68 -41.21
CA THR A 644 -0.84 0.15 -41.64
C THR A 644 -0.23 -0.73 -40.55
N SER A 645 0.47 -1.80 -40.94
CA SER A 645 1.27 -2.63 -40.03
C SER A 645 0.50 -3.19 -38.82
N GLY A 646 -0.82 -3.37 -38.95
CA GLY A 646 -1.68 -3.89 -37.88
C GLY A 646 -2.29 -2.80 -36.99
N TYR A 647 -2.01 -1.51 -37.22
CA TYR A 647 -2.53 -0.42 -36.38
C TYR A 647 -3.31 0.60 -37.22
N SER A 648 -4.10 1.45 -36.54
CA SER A 648 -4.76 2.61 -37.14
C SER A 648 -4.16 3.88 -36.53
N PHE A 649 -3.81 4.86 -37.35
CA PHE A 649 -3.23 6.15 -36.94
C PHE A 649 -4.16 7.30 -37.32
N LEU A 650 -4.53 8.14 -36.37
CA LEU A 650 -5.35 9.35 -36.59
C LEU A 650 -4.42 10.55 -36.81
N LEU A 651 -4.57 11.25 -37.94
CA LEU A 651 -3.71 12.38 -38.30
C LEU A 651 -4.30 13.71 -37.83
N LYS A 652 -3.48 14.55 -37.19
CA LYS A 652 -3.82 15.92 -36.80
C LYS A 652 -2.69 16.88 -37.17
N ILE A 653 -3.02 18.07 -37.70
CA ILE A 653 -2.02 19.10 -38.05
C ILE A 653 -1.99 20.17 -36.97
N PHE A 654 -0.82 20.40 -36.39
CA PHE A 654 -0.56 21.56 -35.53
C PHE A 654 0.04 22.70 -36.32
N HIS A 655 -0.44 23.93 -36.09
CA HIS A 655 0.16 25.13 -36.69
C HIS A 655 0.31 26.28 -35.68
N GLU A 656 1.52 26.86 -35.57
CA GLU A 656 1.86 27.87 -34.55
C GLU A 656 0.97 29.14 -34.58
N ARG A 657 0.48 29.54 -35.78
CA ARG A 657 -0.42 30.71 -35.89
C ARG A 657 -1.78 30.51 -35.21
N GLY A 658 -2.21 29.27 -35.00
CA GLY A 658 -3.41 28.96 -34.22
C GLY A 658 -3.35 29.44 -32.77
N LEU A 659 -2.14 29.61 -32.23
CA LEU A 659 -1.90 30.18 -30.89
C LEU A 659 -1.98 31.72 -30.87
N VAL A 660 -1.75 32.39 -32.00
CA VAL A 660 -1.64 33.86 -32.13
C VAL A 660 -2.98 34.51 -32.46
N LEU A 661 -3.82 33.86 -33.26
CA LEU A 661 -5.15 34.37 -33.67
C LEU A 661 -6.10 34.58 -32.47
N GLN A 662 -5.87 33.88 -31.35
CA GLN A 662 -6.63 34.04 -30.11
C GLN A 662 -6.30 35.34 -29.35
N LYS A 663 -5.06 35.86 -29.45
CA LYS A 663 -4.65 37.10 -28.76
C LYS A 663 -5.29 38.37 -29.33
N ARG A 664 -5.86 38.31 -30.54
CA ARG A 664 -6.50 39.46 -31.21
C ARG A 664 -8.02 39.52 -31.03
N ALA A 665 -8.66 38.44 -30.60
CA ALA A 665 -10.11 38.34 -30.39
C ALA A 665 -10.48 38.62 -28.92
N GLY A 666 -10.06 39.77 -28.39
CA GLY A 666 -10.46 40.23 -27.06
C GLY A 666 -11.56 41.28 -27.15
N ASP A 667 -12.80 40.93 -26.77
CA ASP A 667 -13.65 41.71 -25.82
C ASP A 667 -15.08 41.16 -25.64
N ASP A 668 -15.53 40.15 -26.40
CA ASP A 668 -16.90 39.66 -26.24
C ASP A 668 -17.02 38.45 -25.30
N LYS A 669 -17.90 38.57 -24.30
CA LYS A 669 -18.11 37.62 -23.18
C LYS A 669 -18.90 36.36 -23.60
N THR A 670 -18.46 35.67 -24.65
CA THR A 670 -18.94 34.33 -24.99
C THR A 670 -17.86 33.29 -24.65
N GLN A 671 -18.24 32.21 -23.96
CA GLN A 671 -17.38 31.10 -23.57
C GLN A 671 -16.40 30.73 -24.71
N THR A 672 -15.13 31.10 -24.55
CA THR A 672 -14.09 30.86 -25.54
C THR A 672 -13.65 29.40 -25.44
N VAL A 673 -14.12 28.57 -26.36
CA VAL A 673 -13.62 27.20 -26.55
C VAL A 673 -12.11 27.28 -26.80
N PRO A 674 -11.26 26.49 -26.11
CA PRO A 674 -9.84 26.42 -26.41
C PRO A 674 -9.62 26.04 -27.89
N SER A 675 -8.73 26.75 -28.58
CA SER A 675 -8.33 26.36 -29.94
C SER A 675 -7.69 24.97 -29.92
N GLU A 676 -8.05 24.09 -30.87
CA GLU A 676 -7.49 22.73 -31.00
C GLU A 676 -5.94 22.76 -31.05
N ASP A 677 -5.34 23.80 -31.65
CA ASP A 677 -3.88 23.97 -31.69
C ASP A 677 -3.25 24.20 -30.30
N LYS A 678 -3.95 24.89 -29.39
CA LYS A 678 -3.47 25.10 -28.02
C LYS A 678 -3.45 23.77 -27.27
N GLU A 679 -4.47 22.95 -27.46
CA GLU A 679 -4.55 21.63 -26.86
C GLU A 679 -3.48 20.68 -27.44
N LEU A 680 -3.30 20.65 -28.75
CA LEU A 680 -2.26 19.87 -29.42
C LEU A 680 -0.85 20.23 -28.94
N PHE A 681 -0.55 21.54 -28.78
CA PHE A 681 0.73 21.99 -28.23
C PHE A 681 0.97 21.46 -26.81
N LEU A 682 -0.01 21.60 -25.92
CA LEU A 682 0.10 21.14 -24.54
C LEU A 682 0.25 19.61 -24.47
N ARG A 683 -0.52 18.87 -25.27
CA ARG A 683 -0.42 17.41 -25.38
C ARG A 683 0.92 16.94 -25.93
N SER A 684 1.51 17.68 -26.89
CA SER A 684 2.86 17.43 -27.40
C SER A 684 3.92 17.57 -26.32
N GLN A 685 3.92 18.68 -25.56
CA GLN A 685 4.85 18.91 -24.45
C GLN A 685 4.69 17.84 -23.35
N HIS A 686 3.44 17.52 -23.01
CA HIS A 686 3.13 16.50 -22.02
C HIS A 686 3.57 15.10 -22.45
N SER A 687 3.32 14.70 -23.70
CA SER A 687 3.72 13.39 -24.24
C SER A 687 5.24 13.21 -24.16
N SER A 688 6.01 14.22 -24.59
CA SER A 688 7.47 14.23 -24.49
C SER A 688 7.97 14.15 -23.04
N MET A 689 7.35 14.93 -22.14
CA MET A 689 7.71 14.93 -20.71
C MET A 689 7.45 13.56 -20.06
N ILE A 690 6.31 12.93 -20.32
CA ILE A 690 5.94 11.63 -19.73
C ILE A 690 6.79 10.50 -20.31
N ASN A 691 7.11 10.55 -21.61
CA ASN A 691 8.02 9.59 -22.20
C ASN A 691 9.43 9.70 -21.59
N GLY A 692 9.92 10.93 -21.35
CA GLY A 692 11.17 11.17 -20.61
C GLY A 692 11.12 10.69 -19.16
N LEU A 693 9.95 10.82 -18.52
CA LEU A 693 9.69 10.28 -17.18
C LEU A 693 9.75 8.76 -17.15
N HIS A 694 9.08 8.07 -18.07
CA HIS A 694 9.09 6.61 -18.15
C HIS A 694 10.52 6.05 -18.24
N GLY A 695 11.40 6.74 -18.99
CA GLY A 695 12.83 6.38 -19.06
C GLY A 695 13.62 6.58 -17.76
N ARG A 696 13.12 7.35 -16.79
CA ARG A 696 13.79 7.64 -15.51
C ARG A 696 13.12 6.98 -14.30
N TYR A 697 11.80 6.81 -14.34
CA TYR A 697 10.97 6.30 -13.26
C TYR A 697 9.90 5.38 -13.86
N GLN A 698 10.05 4.07 -13.68
CA GLN A 698 9.15 3.06 -14.26
C GLN A 698 7.97 2.70 -13.35
N VAL A 699 7.89 3.25 -12.14
CA VAL A 699 6.77 3.06 -11.20
C VAL A 699 6.35 4.42 -10.63
N TYR A 700 5.04 4.69 -10.62
CA TYR A 700 4.48 5.91 -10.06
C TYR A 700 4.09 5.71 -8.59
N GLY A 701 4.56 6.61 -7.72
CA GLY A 701 4.29 6.58 -6.28
C GLY A 701 2.90 7.09 -5.89
N PRO A 702 2.47 6.87 -4.63
CA PRO A 702 1.12 7.20 -4.18
C PRO A 702 0.92 8.72 -3.97
N VAL A 703 0.01 9.31 -4.75
CA VAL A 703 -0.50 10.70 -4.63
C VAL A 703 -1.69 10.78 -3.65
N VAL A 704 -2.02 9.67 -2.99
CA VAL A 704 -3.29 9.42 -2.30
C VAL A 704 -3.57 10.38 -1.12
N SER A 705 -2.54 11.00 -0.54
CA SER A 705 -2.66 11.88 0.63
C SER A 705 -2.32 13.34 0.38
N PHE A 706 -2.15 13.78 -0.88
CA PHE A 706 -1.75 15.16 -1.16
C PHE A 706 -2.88 16.15 -0.89
N ASP A 707 -2.59 17.19 -0.10
CA ASP A 707 -3.56 18.27 0.17
C ASP A 707 -3.50 19.36 -0.90
N TRP A 708 -4.36 19.19 -1.90
CA TRP A 708 -4.53 20.13 -3.01
C TRP A 708 -5.05 21.51 -2.60
N THR A 709 -5.56 21.66 -1.38
CA THR A 709 -6.18 22.91 -0.90
C THR A 709 -5.13 23.97 -0.60
N PHE A 710 -4.05 23.57 0.07
CA PHE A 710 -3.05 24.49 0.61
C PHE A 710 -1.69 24.42 -0.09
N SER A 711 -1.49 23.42 -0.96
CA SER A 711 -0.21 23.20 -1.62
C SER A 711 -0.38 22.96 -3.13
N PRO A 712 0.42 23.64 -3.98
CA PRO A 712 0.54 23.27 -5.39
C PRO A 712 1.44 22.04 -5.54
N MET A 713 1.11 21.14 -6.46
CA MET A 713 1.98 20.03 -6.85
C MET A 713 2.94 20.51 -7.93
N ILE A 714 4.23 20.59 -7.61
CA ILE A 714 5.28 21.02 -8.54
C ILE A 714 5.99 19.79 -9.08
N ILE A 715 5.89 19.55 -10.38
CA ILE A 715 6.50 18.41 -11.06
C ILE A 715 7.75 18.88 -11.80
N ASP A 716 8.91 18.66 -11.19
CA ASP A 716 10.22 19.03 -11.74
C ASP A 716 11.08 17.82 -12.13
N ILE A 717 10.71 17.20 -13.24
CA ILE A 717 11.33 15.95 -13.69
C ILE A 717 12.80 16.16 -14.11
N ASN A 718 13.09 17.31 -14.69
CA ASN A 718 14.39 17.65 -15.27
C ASN A 718 15.26 18.52 -14.37
N SER A 719 14.75 18.95 -13.21
CA SER A 719 15.40 19.98 -12.38
C SER A 719 15.57 21.31 -13.14
N ASP A 720 14.55 21.66 -13.94
CA ASP A 720 14.53 22.84 -14.79
C ASP A 720 14.12 24.11 -14.01
N PHE A 721 13.44 23.96 -12.87
CA PHE A 721 12.98 25.11 -12.10
C PHE A 721 14.11 25.78 -11.31
N ASN A 722 14.07 27.11 -11.31
CA ASN A 722 14.89 27.93 -10.42
C ASN A 722 14.01 28.65 -9.38
N LEU A 723 14.64 29.34 -8.43
CA LEU A 723 13.94 30.07 -7.35
C LEU A 723 12.93 31.11 -7.84
N LYS A 724 13.11 31.66 -9.05
CA LYS A 724 12.16 32.61 -9.63
C LYS A 724 10.91 31.88 -10.11
N ASP A 725 11.06 30.69 -10.69
CA ASP A 725 9.95 29.87 -11.16
C ASP A 725 9.14 29.33 -9.97
N GLU A 726 9.79 28.87 -8.91
CA GLU A 726 9.09 28.45 -7.67
C GLU A 726 8.26 29.60 -7.07
N LYS A 727 8.82 30.82 -7.06
CA LYS A 727 8.10 31.99 -6.60
C LYS A 727 6.90 32.31 -7.49
N GLU A 728 7.09 32.28 -8.81
CA GLU A 728 6.02 32.51 -9.80
C GLU A 728 4.88 31.51 -9.64
N ILE A 729 5.18 30.22 -9.45
CA ILE A 729 4.18 29.17 -9.22
C ILE A 729 3.38 29.44 -7.94
N ASN A 730 4.06 29.80 -6.85
CA ASN A 730 3.38 30.12 -5.59
C ASN A 730 2.52 31.38 -5.71
N ASP A 731 3.00 32.41 -6.39
CA ASP A 731 2.22 33.63 -6.64
C ASP A 731 0.95 33.31 -7.47
N ASN A 732 1.08 32.49 -8.52
CA ASN A 732 -0.06 32.03 -9.33
C ASN A 732 -1.06 31.19 -8.52
N PHE A 733 -0.57 30.29 -7.67
CA PHE A 733 -1.40 29.49 -6.76
C PHE A 733 -2.21 30.39 -5.81
N MET A 734 -1.55 31.35 -5.15
CA MET A 734 -2.21 32.27 -4.24
C MET A 734 -3.22 33.19 -4.94
N LEU A 735 -2.91 33.62 -6.17
CA LEU A 735 -3.85 34.39 -7.00
C LEU A 735 -5.09 33.57 -7.34
N SER A 736 -4.92 32.30 -7.72
CA SER A 736 -6.04 31.41 -8.05
C SER A 736 -7.00 31.21 -6.87
N ARG A 737 -6.47 31.08 -5.64
CA ARG A 737 -7.26 30.97 -4.41
C ARG A 737 -7.98 32.27 -4.06
N LYS A 738 -7.31 33.43 -4.21
CA LYS A 738 -7.90 34.76 -3.93
C LYS A 738 -8.99 35.18 -4.93
N SER A 739 -8.83 34.87 -6.21
CA SER A 739 -9.82 35.25 -7.25
C SER A 739 -11.20 34.65 -6.92
N TYR A 740 -11.21 33.39 -6.47
CA TYR A 740 -12.44 32.72 -6.05
C TYR A 740 -13.08 33.34 -4.80
N GLU A 741 -12.28 33.69 -3.79
CA GLU A 741 -12.79 34.36 -2.58
C GLU A 741 -13.47 35.70 -2.90
N GLN A 742 -12.95 36.43 -3.89
CA GLN A 742 -13.47 37.72 -4.31
C GLN A 742 -14.68 37.61 -5.24
N ASN A 743 -14.72 36.60 -6.10
CA ASN A 743 -15.81 36.34 -7.01
C ASN A 743 -16.21 34.85 -7.00
N PRO A 744 -17.30 34.48 -6.30
CA PRO A 744 -17.78 33.10 -6.26
C PRO A 744 -18.20 32.51 -7.62
N HIS A 745 -18.24 33.35 -8.67
CA HIS A 745 -18.48 32.93 -10.05
C HIS A 745 -17.21 32.45 -10.79
N ASP A 746 -16.02 32.71 -10.24
CA ASP A 746 -14.77 32.21 -10.81
C ASP A 746 -14.66 30.70 -10.56
N ILE A 747 -14.07 29.98 -11.51
CA ILE A 747 -13.84 28.54 -11.37
C ILE A 747 -12.58 28.36 -10.52
N GLU A 748 -12.75 27.90 -9.29
CA GLU A 748 -11.60 27.50 -8.46
C GLU A 748 -11.10 26.11 -8.88
N PRO A 749 -9.86 25.99 -9.37
CA PRO A 749 -9.28 24.68 -9.67
C PRO A 749 -9.21 23.84 -8.39
N ALA A 750 -9.74 22.61 -8.44
CA ALA A 750 -9.68 21.73 -7.28
C ALA A 750 -8.26 21.21 -7.05
N MET A 751 -7.51 20.99 -8.13
CA MET A 751 -6.10 20.64 -8.14
C MET A 751 -5.29 21.80 -8.72
N PHE A 752 -4.03 21.92 -8.31
CA PHE A 752 -3.06 22.83 -8.92
C PHE A 752 -1.77 22.04 -9.18
N LEU A 753 -1.53 21.74 -10.44
CA LEU A 753 -0.39 20.97 -10.94
C LEU A 753 0.46 21.88 -11.83
N ALA A 754 1.69 22.16 -11.39
CA ALA A 754 2.64 23.00 -12.11
C ALA A 754 3.74 22.15 -12.75
N THR A 755 4.04 22.44 -14.01
CA THR A 755 5.17 21.87 -14.76
C THR A 755 6.00 23.00 -15.38
N SER A 756 7.17 22.67 -15.93
CA SER A 756 8.04 23.68 -16.56
C SER A 756 7.36 24.41 -17.72
N TYR A 757 6.40 23.79 -18.41
CA TYR A 757 5.62 24.39 -19.50
C TYR A 757 4.25 24.94 -19.09
N ASP A 758 3.75 24.62 -17.88
CA ASP A 758 2.47 25.09 -17.35
C ASP A 758 2.59 25.46 -15.87
N LYS A 759 3.13 26.64 -15.59
CA LYS A 759 3.35 27.16 -14.23
C LYS A 759 2.07 27.66 -13.54
N ALA A 760 1.02 27.92 -14.30
CA ALA A 760 -0.26 28.45 -13.80
C ALA A 760 -1.35 27.38 -13.66
N SER A 761 -1.02 26.13 -14.00
CA SER A 761 -1.93 24.98 -13.99
C SER A 761 -3.18 25.15 -14.87
N GLU A 762 -3.03 25.81 -16.01
CA GLU A 762 -4.17 26.06 -16.89
C GLU A 762 -4.52 24.87 -17.79
N ALA A 763 -3.56 23.99 -18.07
CA ALA A 763 -3.70 22.97 -19.10
C ALA A 763 -4.59 21.80 -18.66
N TRP A 764 -4.37 21.29 -17.45
CA TRP A 764 -4.91 19.99 -17.03
C TRP A 764 -5.95 20.08 -15.91
N THR A 765 -5.83 21.07 -15.02
CA THR A 765 -6.60 21.08 -13.76
C THR A 765 -7.57 22.26 -13.61
N LYS A 766 -7.55 23.21 -14.56
CA LYS A 766 -8.36 24.44 -14.52
C LYS A 766 -9.87 24.21 -14.37
N HIS A 767 -10.39 23.21 -15.09
CA HIS A 767 -11.84 22.93 -15.14
C HIS A 767 -12.24 21.59 -14.52
N SER A 768 -11.31 20.64 -14.42
CA SER A 768 -11.55 19.29 -13.91
C SER A 768 -10.29 18.77 -13.22
N PRO A 769 -10.40 18.01 -12.10
CA PRO A 769 -11.63 17.65 -11.42
C PRO A 769 -12.27 18.84 -10.69
N SER A 770 -13.59 18.82 -10.55
CA SER A 770 -14.29 19.73 -9.63
C SER A 770 -14.03 19.34 -8.16
N LYS A 771 -14.18 20.27 -7.20
CA LYS A 771 -13.99 19.98 -5.76
C LYS A 771 -14.77 18.75 -5.25
N PRO A 772 -16.06 18.54 -5.59
CA PRO A 772 -16.79 17.33 -5.19
C PRO A 772 -16.22 16.04 -5.78
N VAL A 773 -15.75 16.09 -7.03
CA VAL A 773 -15.10 14.95 -7.70
C VAL A 773 -13.79 14.62 -7.00
N LEU A 774 -12.96 15.63 -6.71
CA LEU A 774 -11.70 15.46 -5.97
C LEU A 774 -11.94 14.84 -4.59
N LYS A 775 -12.94 15.34 -3.85
CA LYS A 775 -13.30 14.80 -2.53
C LYS A 775 -13.76 13.34 -2.62
N ARG A 776 -14.51 12.98 -3.66
CA ARG A 776 -14.90 11.58 -3.93
C ARG A 776 -13.68 10.70 -4.24
N MET A 777 -12.77 11.16 -5.10
CA MET A 777 -11.52 10.45 -5.42
C MET A 777 -10.67 10.21 -4.18
N ALA A 778 -10.47 11.25 -3.36
CA ALA A 778 -9.71 11.14 -2.12
C ALA A 778 -10.36 10.17 -1.12
N SER A 779 -11.70 10.16 -1.02
CA SER A 779 -12.41 9.20 -0.19
C SER A 779 -12.23 7.77 -0.66
N TYR A 780 -12.33 7.49 -1.97
CA TYR A 780 -12.11 6.15 -2.52
C TYR A 780 -10.67 5.71 -2.30
N ALA A 781 -9.69 6.57 -2.59
CA ALA A 781 -8.29 6.24 -2.42
C ALA A 781 -7.95 5.94 -0.95
N LYS A 782 -8.49 6.71 0.00
CA LYS A 782 -8.34 6.45 1.43
C LYS A 782 -8.97 5.11 1.84
N SER A 783 -10.22 4.85 1.46
CA SER A 783 -10.89 3.58 1.79
C SER A 783 -10.20 2.37 1.16
N SER A 784 -9.71 2.48 -0.08
CA SER A 784 -8.95 1.42 -0.74
C SER A 784 -7.60 1.17 -0.07
N ALA A 785 -6.87 2.23 0.31
CA ALA A 785 -5.61 2.09 1.03
C ALA A 785 -5.82 1.41 2.39
N GLU A 786 -6.84 1.83 3.15
CA GLU A 786 -7.19 1.21 4.44
C GLU A 786 -7.55 -0.27 4.27
N LEU A 787 -8.38 -0.61 3.26
CA LEU A 787 -8.74 -2.01 2.98
C LEU A 787 -7.51 -2.84 2.59
N LEU A 788 -6.67 -2.37 1.68
CA LEU A 788 -5.48 -3.09 1.22
C LEU A 788 -4.47 -3.29 2.36
N THR A 789 -4.21 -2.26 3.16
CA THR A 789 -3.35 -2.37 4.36
C THR A 789 -3.91 -3.42 5.33
N ASN A 790 -5.22 -3.40 5.59
CA ASN A 790 -5.85 -4.40 6.47
C ASN A 790 -5.76 -5.83 5.90
N LEU A 791 -5.96 -5.99 4.59
CA LEU A 791 -5.82 -7.30 3.92
C LEU A 791 -4.38 -7.83 3.99
N ILE A 792 -3.37 -6.98 3.85
CA ILE A 792 -1.96 -7.39 3.94
C ILE A 792 -1.59 -7.75 5.39
N LEU A 793 -1.98 -6.93 6.37
CA LEU A 793 -1.60 -7.14 7.78
C LEU A 793 -2.41 -8.27 8.44
N HIS A 794 -3.72 -8.28 8.25
CA HIS A 794 -4.66 -9.15 8.98
C HIS A 794 -5.23 -10.29 8.12
N GLY A 795 -5.05 -10.26 6.80
CA GLY A 795 -5.66 -11.21 5.88
C GLY A 795 -7.12 -10.90 5.56
N GLN A 796 -7.71 -11.74 4.71
CA GLN A 796 -9.14 -11.68 4.44
C GLN A 796 -9.93 -12.11 5.68
N SER A 797 -10.64 -11.17 6.29
CA SER A 797 -11.40 -11.39 7.53
C SER A 797 -12.77 -10.70 7.52
N GLY A 798 -13.28 -10.31 6.34
CA GLY A 798 -14.56 -9.63 6.18
C GLY A 798 -15.25 -9.95 4.85
N GLN A 799 -16.44 -9.38 4.65
CA GLN A 799 -17.25 -9.59 3.44
C GLN A 799 -16.63 -8.99 2.17
N TYR A 800 -15.75 -7.99 2.32
CA TYR A 800 -15.10 -7.31 1.20
C TYR A 800 -13.72 -7.91 0.92
N THR A 801 -13.51 -8.35 -0.32
CA THR A 801 -12.25 -8.86 -0.83
C THR A 801 -11.53 -7.77 -1.65
N TRP A 802 -10.26 -7.99 -2.03
CA TRP A 802 -9.46 -6.98 -2.75
C TRP A 802 -10.09 -6.57 -4.09
N GLU A 803 -10.88 -7.46 -4.71
CA GLU A 803 -11.60 -7.21 -5.96
C GLU A 803 -12.54 -6.02 -5.86
N CYS A 804 -13.08 -5.70 -4.67
CA CYS A 804 -13.98 -4.55 -4.51
C CYS A 804 -13.29 -3.20 -4.74
N VAL A 805 -11.96 -3.12 -4.63
CA VAL A 805 -11.16 -1.92 -4.98
C VAL A 805 -11.29 -1.60 -6.48
N PHE A 806 -11.52 -2.62 -7.31
CA PHE A 806 -11.68 -2.51 -8.76
C PHE A 806 -13.13 -2.60 -9.22
N ARG A 807 -14.10 -2.68 -8.29
CA ARG A 807 -15.53 -2.63 -8.61
C ARG A 807 -16.06 -1.21 -8.42
N THR A 808 -16.89 -0.75 -9.36
CA THR A 808 -17.54 0.55 -9.21
C THR A 808 -18.61 0.50 -8.11
N PRO A 809 -18.54 1.35 -7.07
CA PRO A 809 -19.56 1.37 -6.01
C PRO A 809 -20.85 2.04 -6.52
N LEU A 810 -21.82 1.23 -6.95
CA LEU A 810 -23.06 1.69 -7.59
C LEU A 810 -24.06 2.34 -6.63
N SER A 811 -23.88 2.19 -5.32
CA SER A 811 -24.72 2.80 -4.27
C SER A 811 -24.67 4.32 -4.24
N ASN A 812 -23.61 4.93 -4.81
CA ASN A 812 -23.36 6.36 -4.77
C ASN A 812 -24.08 7.17 -5.86
N TYR A 813 -24.88 6.52 -6.69
CA TYR A 813 -25.62 7.13 -7.81
C TYR A 813 -27.13 7.19 -7.51
N ASP A 814 -27.83 8.14 -8.14
CA ASP A 814 -29.29 8.28 -8.02
C ASP A 814 -30.00 7.22 -8.86
N ALA A 815 -29.43 6.89 -10.02
CA ALA A 815 -29.84 5.78 -10.86
C ALA A 815 -28.64 5.15 -11.58
N VAL A 816 -28.79 3.92 -12.06
CA VAL A 816 -27.73 3.16 -12.75
C VAL A 816 -28.27 2.53 -14.02
N VAL A 817 -27.54 2.66 -15.13
CA VAL A 817 -27.80 1.95 -16.39
C VAL A 817 -26.83 0.78 -16.50
N LEU A 818 -27.34 -0.44 -16.56
CA LEU A 818 -26.54 -1.64 -16.77
C LEU A 818 -26.43 -1.94 -18.27
N LEU A 819 -25.19 -2.03 -18.76
CA LEU A 819 -24.86 -2.34 -20.14
C LEU A 819 -24.64 -3.85 -20.30
N HIS A 820 -24.95 -4.39 -21.48
CA HIS A 820 -24.69 -5.80 -21.77
C HIS A 820 -23.21 -5.98 -22.12
N GLN A 821 -22.48 -6.71 -21.29
CA GLN A 821 -21.04 -6.97 -21.46
C GLN A 821 -20.69 -7.51 -22.85
N GLU A 822 -21.51 -8.44 -23.37
CA GLU A 822 -21.35 -9.05 -24.69
C GLU A 822 -21.51 -8.07 -25.87
N LYS A 823 -21.97 -6.83 -25.61
CA LYS A 823 -22.19 -5.76 -26.59
C LYS A 823 -21.20 -4.60 -26.44
N LEU A 824 -20.28 -4.66 -25.48
CA LEU A 824 -19.21 -3.68 -25.36
C LEU A 824 -18.18 -3.89 -26.48
N CYS A 825 -17.53 -2.83 -26.94
CA CYS A 825 -16.44 -2.94 -27.94
C CYS A 825 -15.32 -3.88 -27.51
N ARG A 826 -15.02 -3.92 -26.21
CA ARG A 826 -13.94 -4.73 -25.62
C ARG A 826 -14.44 -5.45 -24.36
N PRO A 827 -15.22 -6.54 -24.51
CA PRO A 827 -15.83 -7.21 -23.35
C PRO A 827 -14.81 -7.75 -22.35
N HIS A 828 -13.63 -8.14 -22.84
CA HIS A 828 -12.54 -8.68 -22.02
C HIS A 828 -11.84 -7.64 -21.12
N HIS A 829 -12.10 -6.34 -21.31
CA HIS A 829 -11.61 -5.30 -20.40
C HIS A 829 -12.44 -5.21 -19.10
N VAL A 830 -13.64 -5.79 -19.06
CA VAL A 830 -14.44 -5.89 -17.82
C VAL A 830 -13.78 -6.90 -16.89
N LEU A 831 -12.97 -6.43 -15.97
CA LEU A 831 -12.31 -7.29 -14.97
C LEU A 831 -13.33 -7.89 -13.99
N PHE A 832 -14.23 -7.02 -13.47
CA PHE A 832 -15.27 -7.39 -12.52
C PHE A 832 -16.61 -6.79 -12.94
N PRO A 833 -17.62 -7.62 -13.21
CA PRO A 833 -18.98 -7.17 -13.50
C PRO A 833 -19.57 -6.24 -12.43
N ALA A 834 -20.38 -5.28 -12.87
CA ALA A 834 -21.19 -4.46 -11.97
C ALA A 834 -22.23 -5.32 -11.22
N GLU A 835 -22.24 -5.25 -9.89
CA GLU A 835 -23.27 -5.88 -9.07
C GLU A 835 -24.57 -5.07 -9.13
N THR A 836 -25.72 -5.74 -9.12
CA THR A 836 -27.02 -5.05 -9.13
C THR A 836 -27.22 -4.31 -7.80
N PRO A 837 -27.44 -2.98 -7.81
CA PRO A 837 -27.55 -2.22 -6.58
C PRO A 837 -28.91 -2.45 -5.92
N ASN A 838 -28.90 -2.89 -4.66
CA ASN A 838 -30.13 -3.03 -3.86
C ASN A 838 -30.71 -1.64 -3.53
N GLY A 839 -32.02 -1.45 -3.71
CA GLY A 839 -32.74 -0.22 -3.32
C GLY A 839 -32.48 1.02 -4.18
N LYS A 840 -31.96 0.87 -5.42
CA LYS A 840 -31.72 1.98 -6.37
C LYS A 840 -32.53 1.81 -7.66
N LEU A 841 -32.71 2.91 -8.40
CA LEU A 841 -33.35 2.90 -9.72
C LEU A 841 -32.37 2.30 -10.74
N VAL A 842 -32.68 1.11 -11.26
CA VAL A 842 -31.84 0.41 -12.25
C VAL A 842 -32.55 0.41 -13.60
N ILE A 843 -31.86 0.86 -14.65
CA ILE A 843 -32.27 0.71 -16.03
C ILE A 843 -31.53 -0.49 -16.62
N ARG A 844 -32.30 -1.46 -17.12
CA ARG A 844 -31.78 -2.58 -17.90
C ARG A 844 -32.62 -2.76 -19.17
N GLY A 845 -31.99 -2.67 -20.33
CA GLY A 845 -32.61 -2.94 -21.62
C GLY A 845 -32.39 -4.39 -22.08
N LYS A 846 -32.96 -4.79 -23.22
CA LYS A 846 -32.55 -6.01 -23.94
C LYS A 846 -31.27 -5.73 -24.74
N PRO A 847 -30.40 -6.70 -25.06
CA PRO A 847 -29.24 -6.45 -25.91
C PRO A 847 -29.65 -6.19 -27.37
N SER A 848 -28.99 -5.26 -28.07
CA SER A 848 -29.22 -5.05 -29.51
C SER A 848 -28.67 -6.21 -30.34
N LYS A 849 -29.31 -6.49 -31.48
CA LYS A 849 -28.83 -7.45 -32.48
C LYS A 849 -27.96 -6.82 -33.56
N ASP A 850 -27.89 -5.49 -33.61
CA ASP A 850 -27.26 -4.74 -34.71
C ASP A 850 -25.73 -4.68 -34.58
N PHE A 851 -25.21 -4.82 -33.35
CA PHE A 851 -23.78 -4.83 -33.08
C PHE A 851 -23.30 -6.16 -32.48
N HIS A 852 -22.12 -6.59 -32.94
CA HIS A 852 -21.35 -7.68 -32.39
C HIS A 852 -19.88 -7.26 -32.29
N PRO A 853 -19.25 -7.35 -31.12
CA PRO A 853 -17.87 -6.90 -30.94
C PRO A 853 -16.83 -7.75 -31.66
N TYR A 854 -17.21 -8.97 -32.05
CA TYR A 854 -16.39 -9.86 -32.85
C TYR A 854 -17.13 -10.30 -34.11
N MET A 855 -16.47 -10.19 -35.26
CA MET A 855 -16.94 -10.70 -36.54
C MET A 855 -16.23 -11.99 -36.94
N ALA A 856 -16.96 -12.92 -37.55
CA ALA A 856 -16.42 -14.19 -38.02
C ALA A 856 -15.74 -14.04 -39.39
N LEU A 857 -14.48 -14.46 -39.51
CA LEU A 857 -13.70 -14.39 -40.75
C LEU A 857 -13.81 -15.68 -41.60
N ASN A 858 -14.15 -16.82 -40.99
CA ASN A 858 -14.10 -18.14 -41.64
C ASN A 858 -15.47 -18.80 -41.92
N LYS A 859 -16.60 -18.12 -41.68
CA LYS A 859 -17.98 -18.69 -41.77
C LYS A 859 -18.89 -18.02 -42.80
N GLY A 860 -18.44 -17.80 -44.04
CA GLY A 860 -19.31 -17.45 -45.19
C GLY A 860 -20.05 -16.09 -45.16
N ILE A 861 -19.93 -15.28 -44.09
CA ILE A 861 -20.55 -13.95 -43.94
C ILE A 861 -19.69 -12.84 -44.60
N VAL A 862 -18.40 -13.09 -44.78
CA VAL A 862 -17.43 -12.20 -45.42
C VAL A 862 -16.91 -12.95 -46.65
N LYS A 863 -17.10 -12.38 -47.86
CA LYS A 863 -16.70 -13.06 -49.12
C LYS A 863 -15.22 -12.83 -49.46
N SER A 864 -14.60 -11.79 -48.90
CA SER A 864 -13.19 -11.45 -49.09
C SER A 864 -12.61 -10.67 -47.89
N LEU A 865 -11.28 -10.60 -47.74
CA LEU A 865 -10.65 -9.73 -46.72
C LEU A 865 -11.00 -8.25 -46.89
N HIS A 866 -11.27 -7.82 -48.13
CA HIS A 866 -11.75 -6.47 -48.44
C HIS A 866 -13.13 -6.24 -47.80
N ASP A 867 -14.07 -7.17 -48.01
CA ASP A 867 -15.41 -7.09 -47.41
C ASP A 867 -15.39 -7.07 -45.88
N ALA A 868 -14.40 -7.73 -45.25
CA ALA A 868 -14.22 -7.69 -43.80
C ALA A 868 -13.68 -6.33 -43.35
N ARG A 869 -12.79 -5.73 -44.13
CA ARG A 869 -12.23 -4.40 -43.87
C ARG A 869 -13.28 -3.31 -44.01
N ASP A 870 -14.17 -3.42 -45.01
CA ASP A 870 -15.29 -2.48 -45.19
C ASP A 870 -16.30 -2.52 -44.02
N LYS A 871 -16.32 -3.63 -43.27
CA LYS A 871 -17.14 -3.81 -42.06
C LYS A 871 -16.42 -3.42 -40.77
N LEU A 872 -15.12 -3.08 -40.85
CA LEU A 872 -14.33 -2.66 -39.70
C LEU A 872 -14.74 -1.24 -39.29
N LEU A 873 -15.12 -1.06 -38.04
CA LEU A 873 -15.52 0.23 -37.50
C LEU A 873 -14.30 0.91 -36.88
N VAL A 874 -13.75 1.88 -37.61
CA VAL A 874 -12.57 2.66 -37.19
C VAL A 874 -12.99 3.75 -36.21
N ASN A 875 -12.29 3.85 -35.08
CA ASN A 875 -12.53 4.82 -34.01
C ASN A 875 -13.97 4.85 -33.47
N PHE A 876 -14.66 3.70 -33.51
CA PHE A 876 -16.05 3.57 -33.07
C PHE A 876 -16.17 2.83 -31.74
N ASP A 877 -16.87 3.43 -30.78
CA ASP A 877 -17.32 2.80 -29.54
C ASP A 877 -18.79 3.14 -29.27
N PRO A 878 -19.69 2.13 -29.25
CA PRO A 878 -21.11 2.38 -29.05
C PRO A 878 -21.40 2.93 -27.64
N THR A 879 -20.55 2.68 -26.64
CA THR A 879 -20.73 3.20 -25.27
C THR A 879 -20.45 4.69 -25.25
N THR A 880 -19.33 5.12 -25.84
CA THR A 880 -19.00 6.54 -26.02
C THR A 880 -20.08 7.27 -26.84
N CYS A 881 -20.62 6.65 -27.89
CA CYS A 881 -21.73 7.23 -28.66
C CYS A 881 -22.98 7.45 -27.77
N PHE A 882 -23.38 6.42 -27.03
CA PHE A 882 -24.52 6.50 -26.11
C PHE A 882 -24.36 7.60 -25.06
N LEU A 883 -23.17 7.72 -24.47
CA LEU A 883 -22.87 8.75 -23.47
C LEU A 883 -22.89 10.17 -24.07
N ARG A 884 -22.40 10.34 -25.31
CA ARG A 884 -22.49 11.61 -26.04
C ARG A 884 -23.95 11.99 -26.28
N ASP A 885 -24.77 11.05 -26.74
CA ASP A 885 -26.19 11.30 -27.00
C ASP A 885 -26.94 11.66 -25.70
N LEU A 886 -26.63 10.98 -24.59
CA LEU A 886 -27.17 11.33 -23.27
C LEU A 886 -26.74 12.72 -22.80
N LYS A 887 -25.47 13.10 -23.02
CA LYS A 887 -24.97 14.44 -22.65
C LYS A 887 -25.62 15.54 -23.48
N CYS A 888 -25.90 15.27 -24.77
CA CYS A 888 -26.64 16.18 -25.65
C CYS A 888 -28.12 16.31 -25.25
N ALA A 889 -28.75 15.20 -24.84
CA ALA A 889 -30.15 15.19 -24.40
C ALA A 889 -30.33 15.88 -23.03
N PHE A 890 -29.37 15.73 -22.11
CA PHE A 890 -29.47 16.21 -20.72
C PHE A 890 -28.27 17.07 -20.25
N PRO A 891 -27.94 18.19 -20.92
CA PRO A 891 -26.68 18.92 -20.70
C PRO A 891 -26.55 19.60 -19.33
N LYS A 892 -27.65 19.83 -18.60
CA LYS A 892 -27.68 20.51 -17.29
C LYS A 892 -28.48 19.79 -16.20
N SER A 893 -29.06 18.64 -16.53
CA SER A 893 -29.97 17.91 -15.64
C SER A 893 -29.28 16.71 -15.01
N LEU A 894 -28.38 16.07 -15.77
CA LEU A 894 -27.75 14.80 -15.43
C LEU A 894 -26.23 14.90 -15.51
N LYS A 895 -25.56 14.41 -14.47
CA LYS A 895 -24.13 14.12 -14.52
C LYS A 895 -23.91 12.62 -14.67
N LEU A 896 -23.17 12.25 -15.71
CA LEU A 896 -22.89 10.87 -16.10
C LEU A 896 -21.55 10.41 -15.49
N TRP A 897 -21.52 9.18 -14.99
CA TRP A 897 -20.34 8.53 -14.43
C TRP A 897 -20.18 7.16 -15.10
N TYR A 898 -19.03 6.91 -15.72
CA TYR A 898 -18.78 5.66 -16.43
C TYR A 898 -17.29 5.34 -16.39
N ASP A 899 -16.96 4.06 -16.56
CA ASP A 899 -15.60 3.61 -16.79
C ASP A 899 -15.29 3.63 -18.30
N SER A 900 -14.42 4.55 -18.71
CA SER A 900 -14.01 4.71 -20.11
C SER A 900 -13.14 3.59 -20.65
N ILE A 901 -12.69 2.66 -19.79
CA ILE A 901 -11.76 1.60 -20.17
C ILE A 901 -12.50 0.30 -20.54
N GLY A 902 -13.79 0.21 -20.19
CA GLY A 902 -14.65 -0.88 -20.64
C GLY A 902 -15.71 -1.32 -19.64
N GLY A 903 -16.08 -0.52 -18.64
CA GLY A 903 -17.07 -0.94 -17.65
C GLY A 903 -18.47 -1.17 -18.23
N ASP A 904 -19.24 -1.98 -17.51
CA ASP A 904 -20.58 -2.46 -17.89
C ASP A 904 -21.71 -1.70 -17.17
N ALA A 905 -21.42 -0.55 -16.56
CA ALA A 905 -22.41 0.28 -15.88
C ALA A 905 -22.16 1.79 -16.07
N VAL A 906 -23.26 2.55 -16.14
CA VAL A 906 -23.27 4.02 -16.15
C VAL A 906 -24.06 4.51 -14.94
N GLY A 907 -23.40 5.23 -14.04
CA GLY A 907 -24.03 5.91 -12.91
C GLY A 907 -24.58 7.28 -13.31
N LEU A 908 -25.77 7.62 -12.82
CA LEU A 908 -26.44 8.88 -13.05
C LEU A 908 -26.61 9.64 -11.73
N THR A 909 -26.29 10.93 -11.71
CA THR A 909 -26.57 11.81 -10.57
C THR A 909 -27.31 13.06 -11.01
N TRP A 910 -28.31 13.47 -10.25
CA TRP A 910 -29.13 14.64 -10.54
C TRP A 910 -28.38 15.93 -10.21
N GLU A 911 -28.34 16.87 -11.14
CA GLU A 911 -27.83 18.22 -10.86
C GLU A 911 -28.96 19.07 -10.26
N HIS A 912 -29.03 19.15 -8.92
CA HIS A 912 -29.93 20.09 -8.26
C HIS A 912 -29.38 21.50 -8.42
N SER A 913 -29.96 22.31 -9.31
CA SER A 913 -29.72 23.74 -9.36
C SER A 913 -30.01 24.33 -7.98
N LYS A 914 -28.99 24.87 -7.30
CA LYS A 914 -29.17 25.59 -6.03
C LYS A 914 -30.29 26.61 -6.22
N LYS A 915 -31.40 26.45 -5.49
CA LYS A 915 -32.49 27.43 -5.39
C LYS A 915 -31.87 28.79 -5.07
N ARG A 916 -31.71 29.64 -6.08
CA ARG A 916 -31.54 31.08 -5.89
C ARG A 916 -32.94 31.63 -5.59
N GLY A 917 -33.01 32.45 -4.55
CA GLY A 917 -34.26 33.01 -4.06
C GLY A 917 -35.02 33.77 -5.15
N ARG A 918 -36.34 33.58 -5.13
CA ARG A 918 -37.41 34.38 -5.76
C ARG A 918 -37.12 34.86 -7.18
N ASP A 919 -37.61 34.12 -8.15
CA ASP A 919 -38.74 34.58 -8.96
C ASP A 919 -39.47 33.38 -9.58
N GLU A 920 -40.79 33.48 -9.63
CA GLU A 920 -41.72 32.47 -10.11
C GLU A 920 -41.62 32.32 -11.64
N SER A 921 -41.27 31.13 -12.11
CA SER A 921 -41.83 30.55 -13.33
C SER A 921 -41.78 29.04 -13.22
N ASP A 922 -42.92 28.38 -13.41
CA ASP A 922 -43.14 26.93 -13.40
C ASP A 922 -42.16 26.15 -14.29
N GLU A 923 -40.96 25.84 -13.79
CA GLU A 923 -40.21 24.67 -14.26
C GLU A 923 -40.62 23.48 -13.37
N THR A 924 -41.70 22.80 -13.78
CA THR A 924 -42.03 21.46 -13.29
C THR A 924 -40.77 20.59 -13.37
N MET A 925 -40.18 20.24 -12.22
CA MET A 925 -39.17 19.19 -12.18
C MET A 925 -39.79 17.93 -12.80
N LEU A 926 -39.25 17.51 -13.95
CA LEU A 926 -39.63 16.25 -14.58
C LEU A 926 -39.47 15.12 -13.55
N GLU A 927 -40.52 14.32 -13.39
CA GLU A 927 -40.51 13.18 -12.48
C GLU A 927 -39.33 12.25 -12.84
N PRO A 928 -38.51 11.77 -11.88
CA PRO A 928 -37.34 10.94 -12.17
C PRO A 928 -37.63 9.73 -13.07
N ALA A 929 -38.83 9.15 -12.97
CA ALA A 929 -39.27 8.06 -13.84
C ALA A 929 -39.40 8.48 -15.32
N SER A 930 -39.83 9.72 -15.61
CA SER A 930 -39.92 10.26 -16.97
C SER A 930 -38.54 10.46 -17.58
N ILE A 931 -37.61 11.03 -16.81
CA ILE A 931 -36.21 11.22 -17.22
C ILE A 931 -35.56 9.86 -17.51
N LEU A 932 -35.75 8.87 -16.64
CA LEU A 932 -35.20 7.52 -16.83
C LEU A 932 -35.79 6.80 -18.04
N LYS A 933 -37.08 7.00 -18.34
CA LYS A 933 -37.71 6.49 -19.55
C LYS A 933 -37.11 7.13 -20.82
N GLU A 934 -36.79 8.41 -20.76
CA GLU A 934 -36.14 9.13 -21.85
C GLU A 934 -34.67 8.72 -22.02
N VAL A 935 -33.93 8.50 -20.93
CA VAL A 935 -32.60 7.86 -20.94
C VAL A 935 -32.66 6.49 -21.64
N GLY A 936 -33.67 5.67 -21.31
CA GLY A 936 -33.93 4.41 -22.00
C GLY A 936 -34.24 4.61 -23.50
N ASN A 937 -34.99 5.65 -23.86
CA ASN A 937 -35.31 5.98 -25.25
C ASN A 937 -34.09 6.41 -26.06
N VAL A 938 -33.18 7.23 -25.50
CA VAL A 938 -31.89 7.57 -26.13
C VAL A 938 -31.11 6.28 -26.44
N GLY A 939 -31.14 5.33 -25.51
CA GLY A 939 -30.54 4.01 -25.69
C GLY A 939 -31.13 3.16 -26.81
N LYS A 940 -32.36 3.43 -27.30
CA LYS A 940 -32.97 2.69 -28.42
C LYS A 940 -32.22 2.86 -29.73
N GLY A 941 -31.52 3.99 -29.90
CA GLY A 941 -30.74 4.31 -31.09
C GLY A 941 -29.28 3.87 -30.99
N SER A 942 -28.77 3.62 -29.79
CA SER A 942 -27.41 3.15 -29.54
C SER A 942 -27.40 1.62 -29.50
N MET A 943 -26.48 0.98 -30.20
CA MET A 943 -26.44 -0.48 -30.43
C MET A 943 -26.18 -1.35 -29.16
N ILE A 944 -26.48 -0.85 -27.96
CA ILE A 944 -26.23 -1.47 -26.65
C ILE A 944 -27.54 -1.80 -25.91
N LEU A 945 -28.62 -1.03 -26.11
CA LEU A 945 -29.91 -1.20 -25.42
C LEU A 945 -31.04 -1.40 -26.45
N GLY A 946 -31.26 -2.65 -26.87
CA GLY A 946 -32.28 -3.07 -27.83
C GLY A 946 -33.73 -2.77 -27.41
N GLN A 947 -34.61 -2.70 -28.42
CA GLN A 947 -36.03 -2.36 -28.26
C GLN A 947 -36.88 -3.47 -27.60
N ARG A 948 -37.91 -2.98 -26.89
CA ARG A 948 -39.10 -3.62 -26.30
C ARG A 948 -38.98 -3.94 -24.80
N GLU A 949 -39.61 -3.05 -24.02
CA GLU A 949 -39.83 -3.06 -22.56
C GLU A 949 -38.59 -2.72 -21.72
N TYR A 950 -38.67 -1.60 -21.00
CA TYR A 950 -37.75 -1.23 -19.93
C TYR A 950 -38.46 -1.55 -18.62
N GLU A 951 -37.83 -2.37 -17.79
CA GLU A 951 -38.32 -2.61 -16.44
C GLU A 951 -37.54 -1.68 -15.50
N LEU A 952 -38.25 -0.69 -14.94
CA LEU A 952 -37.77 0.03 -13.76
C LEU A 952 -37.98 -0.90 -12.57
N HIS A 953 -36.91 -1.59 -12.16
CA HIS A 953 -36.95 -2.38 -10.94
C HIS A 953 -36.65 -1.46 -9.75
N SER A 954 -37.64 -1.21 -8.91
CA SER A 954 -37.42 -0.92 -7.50
C SER A 954 -37.35 -2.26 -6.77
N PHE A 955 -36.17 -2.74 -6.42
CA PHE A 955 -36.05 -3.94 -5.60
C PHE A 955 -36.48 -3.60 -4.17
N SER A 956 -37.76 -3.79 -3.85
CA SER A 956 -38.21 -3.98 -2.47
C SER A 956 -37.97 -5.43 -2.08
N VAL A 957 -37.39 -5.64 -0.91
CA VAL A 957 -37.30 -6.96 -0.26
C VAL A 957 -38.67 -7.66 -0.34
N PRO A 958 -38.76 -8.96 -0.68
CA PRO A 958 -40.00 -9.70 -0.47
C PRO A 958 -40.21 -9.76 1.04
N ASN A 959 -41.08 -8.90 1.56
CA ASN A 959 -41.59 -9.09 2.91
C ASN A 959 -42.32 -10.43 2.93
N THR A 960 -41.93 -11.25 3.90
CA THR A 960 -42.76 -12.32 4.45
C THR A 960 -44.21 -11.85 4.56
N ASN A 961 -45.12 -12.67 4.03
CA ASN A 961 -46.55 -12.45 3.98
C ASN A 961 -47.12 -11.74 5.22
N CYS A 962 -47.56 -10.51 5.05
CA CYS A 962 -48.72 -9.95 5.75
C CYS A 962 -49.36 -8.88 4.85
N ASN A 963 -50.44 -9.27 4.17
CA ASN A 963 -51.37 -8.33 3.54
C ASN A 963 -52.05 -7.50 4.64
N ALA A 964 -51.79 -6.20 4.69
CA ALA A 964 -52.81 -5.14 4.76
C ALA A 964 -52.11 -3.78 4.86
N GLU A 965 -52.60 -2.86 4.03
CA GLU A 965 -52.38 -1.41 3.92
C GLU A 965 -51.81 -0.71 5.16
N ILE A 966 -50.93 0.29 4.98
CA ILE A 966 -51.07 1.64 5.57
C ILE A 966 -50.00 2.61 5.04
N TYR A 967 -50.48 3.84 4.87
CA TYR A 967 -49.90 5.09 4.39
C TYR A 967 -48.53 5.49 4.94
N VAL A 968 -47.75 6.12 4.06
CA VAL A 968 -46.52 6.85 4.38
C VAL A 968 -46.84 8.08 5.23
N GLN A 969 -46.27 8.15 6.44
CA GLN A 969 -46.14 9.38 7.20
C GLN A 969 -44.67 9.55 7.60
N TYR A 970 -44.07 10.66 7.17
CA TYR A 970 -42.70 11.04 7.52
C TYR A 970 -42.59 11.34 9.01
N ASN A 971 -41.51 10.88 9.65
CA ASN A 971 -41.04 11.50 10.88
C ASN A 971 -39.51 11.62 10.90
N THR A 972 -39.07 12.85 11.13
CA THR A 972 -37.73 13.32 11.46
C THR A 972 -37.45 13.01 12.93
N ASP A 973 -36.41 12.22 13.24
CA ASP A 973 -35.44 12.51 14.31
C ASP A 973 -34.46 11.34 14.54
N ASN A 974 -33.25 11.72 14.95
CA ASN A 974 -32.15 10.86 15.38
C ASN A 974 -32.59 9.73 16.33
N GLN A 975 -32.10 8.51 16.12
CA GLN A 975 -31.30 7.74 17.09
C GLN A 975 -30.85 6.38 16.51
N LYS A 976 -29.64 5.95 16.88
CA LYS A 976 -29.05 4.66 16.55
C LYS A 976 -29.96 3.50 16.97
N ALA A 977 -30.03 2.46 16.15
CA ALA A 977 -30.36 1.10 16.60
C ALA A 977 -29.40 0.11 15.92
N VAL A 978 -28.63 -0.60 16.75
CA VAL A 978 -27.97 -1.86 16.40
C VAL A 978 -28.97 -2.95 16.77
N VAL A 979 -29.32 -3.82 15.82
CA VAL A 979 -29.98 -5.10 16.11
C VAL A 979 -29.32 -6.18 15.27
N ASN A 980 -28.86 -7.22 15.96
CA ASN A 980 -28.19 -8.41 15.46
C ASN A 980 -29.14 -9.58 15.72
N ILE A 981 -29.61 -10.27 14.67
CA ILE A 981 -30.42 -11.50 14.70
C ILE A 981 -30.12 -12.18 13.34
N GLY A 982 -29.47 -13.34 13.21
CA GLY A 982 -29.50 -14.51 14.08
C GLY A 982 -30.65 -15.41 13.67
N ASP A 983 -30.41 -16.30 12.70
CA ASP A 983 -31.28 -17.38 12.22
C ASP A 983 -32.59 -17.00 11.51
N LEU A 984 -32.80 -17.48 10.27
CA LEU A 984 -34.00 -18.26 9.90
C LEU A 984 -33.98 -18.72 8.41
N PHE A 985 -33.75 -20.03 8.26
CA PHE A 985 -34.39 -21.02 7.37
C PHE A 985 -34.16 -21.06 5.85
N TRP A 986 -33.63 -22.23 5.47
CA TRP A 986 -33.71 -22.90 4.18
C TRP A 986 -35.17 -23.18 3.78
N SER A 987 -35.49 -23.04 2.48
CA SER A 987 -36.71 -23.62 1.91
C SER A 987 -36.43 -24.38 0.60
N ASP A 988 -36.72 -25.68 0.66
CA ASP A 988 -36.53 -26.79 -0.30
C ASP A 988 -37.24 -26.69 -1.67
N GLU A 989 -37.53 -25.50 -2.20
CA GLU A 989 -38.47 -25.37 -3.34
C GLU A 989 -37.83 -25.19 -4.73
N LEU A 990 -36.53 -25.47 -4.90
CA LEU A 990 -35.85 -25.41 -6.21
C LEU A 990 -35.35 -26.77 -6.74
N ILE A 991 -35.63 -27.87 -6.05
CA ILE A 991 -35.23 -29.23 -6.46
C ILE A 991 -36.47 -30.04 -6.87
N LYS A 992 -37.27 -29.57 -7.85
CA LYS A 992 -38.35 -30.41 -8.44
C LYS A 992 -38.72 -30.12 -9.89
N LYS A 993 -38.01 -29.25 -10.62
CA LYS A 993 -38.30 -28.98 -12.04
C LYS A 993 -37.06 -28.91 -12.92
N THR A 994 -36.44 -30.07 -13.16
CA THR A 994 -35.75 -30.40 -14.43
C THR A 994 -35.37 -31.87 -14.41
N SER A 995 -36.28 -32.72 -14.86
CA SER A 995 -36.02 -34.13 -15.15
C SER A 995 -35.46 -34.29 -16.58
N MET A 996 -34.19 -34.63 -16.72
CA MET A 996 -33.67 -35.41 -17.86
C MET A 996 -32.51 -36.31 -17.38
N PRO A 997 -32.40 -37.56 -17.85
CA PRO A 997 -31.63 -38.60 -17.17
C PRO A 997 -30.18 -38.65 -17.67
N LEU A 998 -29.22 -38.63 -16.76
CA LEU A 998 -27.84 -39.08 -17.01
C LEU A 998 -27.51 -40.20 -16.02
N THR A 999 -27.26 -41.37 -16.56
CA THR A 999 -26.85 -42.59 -15.87
C THR A 999 -25.35 -42.57 -15.58
N ALA A 1000 -24.94 -42.46 -14.30
CA ALA A 1000 -23.65 -42.93 -13.74
C ALA A 1000 -23.69 -42.90 -12.18
N PRO A 1001 -22.79 -43.59 -11.45
CA PRO A 1001 -23.12 -44.36 -10.25
C PRO A 1001 -23.08 -43.59 -8.92
N THR A 1002 -23.81 -44.15 -7.95
CA THR A 1002 -23.95 -43.82 -6.52
C THR A 1002 -22.64 -43.52 -5.78
N LEU A 1003 -22.52 -42.29 -5.25
CA LEU A 1003 -21.66 -41.95 -4.12
C LEU A 1003 -22.48 -42.07 -2.82
N SER A 1004 -21.93 -42.74 -1.81
CA SER A 1004 -22.50 -42.81 -0.46
C SER A 1004 -21.83 -41.77 0.43
N VAL A 1005 -22.63 -40.95 1.12
CA VAL A 1005 -22.16 -39.89 2.04
C VAL A 1005 -22.40 -40.39 3.47
N LEU A 1006 -21.35 -40.37 4.29
CA LEU A 1006 -21.45 -40.65 5.73
C LEU A 1006 -21.38 -39.31 6.47
N SER A 1007 -22.45 -38.94 7.18
CA SER A 1007 -22.52 -37.72 7.99
C SER A 1007 -22.21 -38.04 9.45
N ILE A 1008 -21.26 -37.32 10.06
CA ILE A 1008 -21.15 -37.20 11.51
C ILE A 1008 -21.29 -35.70 11.83
N VAL A 1009 -22.20 -35.38 12.75
CA VAL A 1009 -22.55 -34.01 13.15
C VAL A 1009 -21.94 -33.76 14.53
N GLU A 1010 -20.98 -32.85 14.61
CA GLU A 1010 -20.63 -32.11 15.82
C GLU A 1010 -20.42 -30.64 15.43
N ASP A 1011 -21.07 -29.73 16.17
CA ASP A 1011 -20.92 -28.26 16.15
C ASP A 1011 -21.12 -27.54 14.78
N ASP A 1012 -22.32 -27.71 14.20
CA ASP A 1012 -22.91 -26.85 13.15
C ASP A 1012 -22.08 -26.58 11.87
N VAL A 1013 -21.06 -27.40 11.59
CA VAL A 1013 -20.32 -27.39 10.31
C VAL A 1013 -20.40 -28.76 9.63
N VAL A 1014 -20.96 -28.79 8.42
CA VAL A 1014 -20.97 -29.99 7.58
C VAL A 1014 -19.63 -30.09 6.83
N PHE A 1015 -18.77 -31.02 7.23
CA PHE A 1015 -17.60 -31.39 6.44
C PHE A 1015 -17.98 -32.46 5.41
N LEU A 1016 -17.82 -32.14 4.12
CA LEU A 1016 -17.85 -33.13 3.04
C LEU A 1016 -16.44 -33.70 2.87
N TYR A 1017 -16.21 -34.92 3.34
CA TYR A 1017 -15.01 -35.68 3.00
C TYR A 1017 -15.18 -36.34 1.63
N LEU A 1018 -14.34 -35.98 0.67
CA LEU A 1018 -14.12 -36.74 -0.56
C LEU A 1018 -13.01 -37.75 -0.27
N ASP A 1019 -13.36 -39.01 -0.02
CA ASP A 1019 -12.38 -40.10 0.01
C ASP A 1019 -12.09 -40.59 -1.42
N GLU A 1020 -10.80 -40.73 -1.72
CA GLU A 1020 -10.17 -41.36 -2.90
C GLU A 1020 -10.97 -41.42 -4.22
N ILE A 1021 -10.64 -40.54 -5.18
CA ILE A 1021 -10.99 -40.78 -6.58
C ILE A 1021 -10.00 -41.78 -7.18
N LYS A 1022 -10.39 -43.06 -7.26
CA LYS A 1022 -9.76 -44.02 -8.18
C LYS A 1022 -10.23 -43.74 -9.60
N VAL A 1023 -9.45 -42.98 -10.37
CA VAL A 1023 -9.67 -42.85 -11.82
C VAL A 1023 -9.12 -44.11 -12.50
N ALA A 1024 -9.98 -44.87 -13.15
CA ALA A 1024 -9.57 -45.97 -14.02
C ALA A 1024 -8.96 -45.40 -15.33
N ASP A 1025 -7.82 -45.96 -15.76
CA ASP A 1025 -6.96 -45.51 -16.88
C ASP A 1025 -7.62 -45.42 -18.28
N SER A 1026 -8.92 -45.68 -18.44
CA SER A 1026 -9.54 -45.85 -19.76
C SER A 1026 -10.37 -44.67 -20.30
N VAL A 1027 -10.36 -43.48 -19.66
CA VAL A 1027 -11.23 -42.34 -20.09
C VAL A 1027 -10.46 -41.12 -20.63
N VAL A 1028 -9.12 -41.14 -20.68
CA VAL A 1028 -8.31 -39.94 -21.04
C VAL A 1028 -8.28 -39.61 -22.55
N GLN A 1029 -8.88 -40.40 -23.45
CA GLN A 1029 -8.70 -40.22 -24.91
C GLN A 1029 -9.82 -39.52 -25.69
N THR A 1030 -10.88 -38.98 -25.09
CA THR A 1030 -12.04 -38.46 -25.89
C THR A 1030 -12.56 -37.07 -25.53
N TRP A 1031 -11.73 -36.14 -25.03
CA TRP A 1031 -12.18 -34.77 -24.74
C TRP A 1031 -11.61 -33.74 -25.73
N ASN A 1032 -12.47 -33.29 -26.66
CA ASN A 1032 -12.19 -32.22 -27.60
C ASN A 1032 -12.30 -30.84 -26.93
N SER A 1033 -11.34 -29.97 -27.23
CA SER A 1033 -10.92 -28.79 -26.48
C SER A 1033 -11.71 -27.50 -26.70
N ARG A 1034 -13.06 -27.53 -26.78
CA ARG A 1034 -13.84 -26.29 -27.06
C ARG A 1034 -15.08 -25.98 -26.22
N GLU A 1035 -15.45 -26.79 -25.23
CA GLU A 1035 -16.67 -26.53 -24.42
C GLU A 1035 -16.47 -26.52 -22.89
N LEU A 1036 -15.32 -26.03 -22.40
CA LEU A 1036 -15.08 -25.87 -20.96
C LEU A 1036 -14.65 -24.44 -20.62
N PHE A 1037 -15.62 -23.53 -20.60
CA PHE A 1037 -15.55 -22.28 -19.83
C PHE A 1037 -16.56 -22.35 -18.68
N SER A 1038 -16.34 -23.29 -17.76
CA SER A 1038 -17.04 -23.33 -16.48
C SER A 1038 -16.17 -23.99 -15.41
N ILE A 1039 -15.64 -23.15 -14.53
CA ILE A 1039 -15.34 -23.34 -13.10
C ILE A 1039 -14.82 -24.74 -12.71
N PHE A 1040 -13.52 -24.82 -12.45
CA PHE A 1040 -12.93 -25.82 -11.55
C PHE A 1040 -12.20 -25.07 -10.43
N GLU A 1041 -12.66 -25.24 -9.20
CA GLU A 1041 -11.90 -24.95 -7.98
C GLU A 1041 -11.07 -26.19 -7.63
N PHE A 1042 -9.75 -26.03 -7.54
CA PHE A 1042 -8.88 -27.06 -6.97
C PHE A 1042 -8.65 -26.76 -5.49
N HIS A 1043 -8.97 -27.72 -4.63
CA HIS A 1043 -8.50 -27.77 -3.25
C HIS A 1043 -7.36 -28.77 -3.19
N ALA A 1044 -6.12 -28.27 -3.16
CA ALA A 1044 -4.95 -29.04 -2.81
C ALA A 1044 -4.37 -28.40 -1.54
N ASP A 1045 -4.39 -29.17 -0.44
CA ASP A 1045 -3.79 -28.92 0.87
C ASP A 1045 -3.42 -27.46 1.19
N GLY A 1046 -4.40 -26.76 1.77
CA GLY A 1046 -4.14 -25.68 2.74
C GLY A 1046 -3.70 -24.32 2.20
N ILE A 1047 -3.73 -24.07 0.89
CA ILE A 1047 -3.43 -22.75 0.31
C ILE A 1047 -4.61 -22.31 -0.57
N GLY A 1048 -5.49 -21.48 -0.01
CA GLY A 1048 -6.57 -20.84 -0.76
C GLY A 1048 -6.04 -19.67 -1.59
N ILE A 1049 -5.79 -19.90 -2.88
CA ILE A 1049 -5.63 -18.85 -3.89
C ILE A 1049 -6.51 -19.22 -5.10
N PRO A 1050 -7.51 -18.40 -5.48
CA PRO A 1050 -8.26 -18.63 -6.70
C PRO A 1050 -7.42 -18.18 -7.92
N LEU A 1051 -6.61 -19.09 -8.45
CA LEU A 1051 -5.91 -18.90 -9.71
C LEU A 1051 -6.78 -19.38 -10.87
N ARG A 1052 -7.35 -18.45 -11.66
CA ARG A 1052 -7.94 -18.78 -12.97
C ARG A 1052 -6.82 -19.05 -13.98
N LEU A 1053 -6.33 -20.29 -14.03
CA LEU A 1053 -5.34 -20.72 -15.02
C LEU A 1053 -6.01 -21.24 -16.30
N PRO A 1054 -5.50 -20.90 -17.50
CA PRO A 1054 -5.90 -21.55 -18.75
C PRO A 1054 -5.68 -23.07 -18.71
N ALA A 1055 -6.61 -23.87 -19.24
CA ALA A 1055 -6.58 -25.34 -19.24
C ALA A 1055 -5.28 -25.98 -19.81
N ARG A 1056 -4.53 -25.25 -20.65
CA ARG A 1056 -3.21 -25.68 -21.14
C ARG A 1056 -2.15 -25.79 -20.04
N ILE A 1057 -2.22 -24.94 -19.01
CA ILE A 1057 -1.31 -24.96 -17.85
C ILE A 1057 -1.65 -26.15 -16.95
N ILE A 1058 -2.94 -26.43 -16.75
CA ILE A 1058 -3.41 -27.62 -16.00
C ILE A 1058 -2.93 -28.92 -16.69
N ALA A 1059 -3.00 -28.99 -18.02
CA ALA A 1059 -2.53 -30.16 -18.77
C ALA A 1059 -1.01 -30.36 -18.71
N SER A 1060 -0.21 -29.29 -18.73
CA SER A 1060 1.24 -29.34 -18.54
C SER A 1060 1.62 -29.76 -17.11
N TYR A 1061 0.90 -29.24 -16.11
CA TYR A 1061 1.09 -29.58 -14.70
C TYR A 1061 0.72 -31.05 -14.43
N PHE A 1062 -0.40 -31.54 -14.98
CA PHE A 1062 -0.78 -32.96 -14.91
C PHE A 1062 0.19 -33.87 -15.65
N SER A 1063 0.70 -33.48 -16.83
CA SER A 1063 1.69 -34.28 -17.55
C SER A 1063 3.02 -34.36 -16.81
N SER A 1064 3.44 -33.29 -16.11
CA SER A 1064 4.66 -33.27 -15.29
C SER A 1064 4.47 -34.03 -13.96
N TYR A 1065 3.30 -33.92 -13.34
CA TYR A 1065 2.92 -34.66 -12.13
C TYR A 1065 2.80 -36.18 -12.38
N LEU A 1066 2.17 -36.59 -13.50
CA LEU A 1066 2.08 -37.99 -13.93
C LEU A 1066 3.46 -38.56 -14.32
N ASN A 1067 4.34 -37.75 -14.94
CA ASN A 1067 5.72 -38.17 -15.19
C ASN A 1067 6.53 -38.35 -13.91
N ARG A 1068 6.27 -37.55 -12.84
CA ARG A 1068 6.91 -37.73 -11.52
C ARG A 1068 6.40 -38.96 -10.76
N GLN A 1069 5.09 -39.21 -10.78
CA GLN A 1069 4.50 -40.43 -10.21
C GLN A 1069 4.96 -41.68 -10.97
N GLY A 1070 5.06 -41.62 -12.31
CA GLY A 1070 5.61 -42.69 -13.13
C GLY A 1070 7.10 -42.97 -12.86
N ALA A 1071 7.88 -41.94 -12.56
CA ALA A 1071 9.30 -42.09 -12.19
C ALA A 1071 9.51 -42.63 -10.76
N GLN A 1072 8.65 -42.28 -9.80
CA GLN A 1072 8.68 -42.82 -8.43
C GLN A 1072 8.19 -44.27 -8.34
N LEU A 1073 7.28 -44.70 -9.23
CA LEU A 1073 6.85 -46.11 -9.35
C LEU A 1073 7.88 -46.99 -10.07
N ALA A 1074 8.80 -46.40 -10.85
CA ALA A 1074 9.90 -47.13 -11.48
C ALA A 1074 11.14 -47.30 -10.58
N SER A 1075 11.25 -46.56 -9.47
CA SER A 1075 12.35 -46.70 -8.50
C SER A 1075 12.02 -47.63 -7.31
N ASN A 1076 10.83 -48.23 -7.29
CA ASN A 1076 10.42 -49.28 -6.34
C ASN A 1076 9.88 -50.51 -7.09
N LYS A 1077 10.68 -51.01 -8.05
CA LYS A 1077 10.60 -52.39 -8.57
C LYS A 1077 12.00 -52.96 -8.71
#